data_AF-A0A2H9TND6-F1
#
_entry.id   AF-A0A2H9TND6-F1
#
_cell.length_a   1.000
_cell.length_b   1.000
_cell.length_c   1.000
_cell.angle_alpha   90.00
_cell.angle_beta   90.00
_cell.angle_gamma   90.00
#
_symmetry.space_group_name_H-M   'P 1'
#
loop_
_entity.id
_entity.type
_entity.pdbx_description
1 polymer ?
#
loop_
_entity_poly.entity_id
_entity_poly.type
_entity_poly.pdbx_seq_one_letter_code
_entity_poly.pdbx_strand_id
1 'polypeptide(L)'
;MTSYPYQQNNNLLYLTGFEEPNSALVMEKDSEGTVSETLFIEGNDEHSLLWSGPRADHAASRPFQMLREFLKLKRPHLVDIDENSCIDIVEGAKPVKDILHQQRLIKSPLEQNLMQNAGKVGADAFRETMRWSKGCRQESSLAAKMEFEAKLGGASGLAYVPVVAGGDRANIIHYVRNDRLIESDSMVLMDAGAKVNGYCSDITRTWPISGRFTAAQRELYEAVLRTQQRCIQAVSKWPQFPDLSLNALNSVATVLFIDELGALGFANPQKCVHRLFPHSIGHYIGLDLHDCPSISYDEQLRSGMAITIEPGLYVPAEEQYPTRFHGIGIRIEDDLVLTDTGCINLTAAVPRETRSQTLRLGLPWKLKMAKKRQTARLAEQDASTDNSVLINRRPLDDFEEQVNEQMEAYEETERKHREEMLAKADGPDEDGFMTVVSKKPKVFDSSEPSAPDAKEPKILPNFYKFSARSQRTQQLDELRRKFEEDKRKLEQLKEAQIFKPFGDGGWSRPQSVPCQSQSEVWGHSSRLYLPCVPNHSSEYPAHNMINMPALSPTMTQGNIGAWKKQPGDPVNPGDVLVEIETDKAQMEFECQEEGFLAKILMEEGTKEAEVGRPLAIIVQKKEDVDKFKNFKAEATDDAKSEKVDKADKADKVEKVEKADVQETSKAKTVSTSPAPESSPPQTGSRVIASPLAKSVAKTMGVDLSGITGSGPDGRIVKSDVLEARATPAKSTTPGTEYVDIPLSNMRKVIAQRLTESKQSIPHYYLTIDINMENITKLRARFNQKGTGEYKISVNDFIIKASARAMSDVPEVNSAWHGSFIRQFSTADISVAVATEAGLITPIVPRAELKGLLSISKEMRDLVAKARANKLRPDQYQGGSFTISNLGMFGIKHFTAIINPPQTCILAVGGTERRIVSDEKGNAVAAEMMTVTMSCDHRAVDGATGAHWLQFFKKYMEDPVTMIL
;
A
#
# COMPACT_ATOMS: atom_id res chain seq x y z
N MET A 1 -13.58 -3.68 -18.57
CA MET A 1 -12.35 -4.30 -19.06
C MET A 1 -11.21 -3.86 -18.17
N THR A 2 -10.93 -4.60 -17.11
CA THR A 2 -9.67 -4.52 -16.36
C THR A 2 -8.68 -5.40 -17.11
N SER A 3 -8.06 -4.86 -18.16
CA SER A 3 -7.02 -5.56 -18.92
C SER A 3 -5.76 -5.63 -18.07
N TYR A 4 -5.62 -6.68 -17.26
CA TYR A 4 -4.28 -7.12 -16.89
C TYR A 4 -3.65 -7.64 -18.19
N PRO A 5 -2.57 -7.02 -18.71
CA PRO A 5 -1.85 -7.62 -19.80
C PRO A 5 -1.34 -8.98 -19.32
N TYR A 6 -1.64 -10.03 -20.08
CA TYR A 6 -1.05 -11.34 -19.85
C TYR A 6 0.47 -11.20 -19.87
N GLN A 7 1.15 -11.75 -18.85
CA GLN A 7 2.60 -11.86 -18.78
C GLN A 7 2.95 -13.33 -18.61
N GLN A 8 3.83 -13.81 -19.49
CA GLN A 8 4.35 -15.17 -19.44
C GLN A 8 5.15 -15.42 -18.15
N ASN A 9 5.09 -16.64 -17.62
CA ASN A 9 5.97 -17.07 -16.54
C ASN A 9 7.45 -16.97 -16.98
N ASN A 10 8.29 -16.26 -16.23
CA ASN A 10 9.67 -15.97 -16.63
C ASN A 10 10.52 -17.24 -16.84
N ASN A 11 10.25 -18.34 -16.12
CA ASN A 11 10.97 -19.59 -16.31
C ASN A 11 10.50 -20.33 -17.57
N LEU A 12 9.21 -20.30 -17.89
CA LEU A 12 8.72 -20.84 -19.16
C LEU A 12 9.24 -20.01 -20.35
N LEU A 13 9.20 -18.67 -20.22
CA LEU A 13 9.74 -17.76 -21.23
C LEU A 13 11.23 -18.00 -21.46
N TYR A 14 12.01 -18.15 -20.39
CA TYR A 14 13.43 -18.46 -20.48
C TYR A 14 13.70 -19.77 -21.22
N LEU A 15 12.98 -20.84 -20.88
CA LEU A 15 13.19 -22.16 -21.46
C LEU A 15 12.69 -22.30 -22.90
N THR A 16 11.73 -21.47 -23.32
CA THR A 16 10.97 -21.75 -24.55
C THR A 16 10.84 -20.58 -25.50
N GLY A 17 11.07 -19.35 -25.03
CA GLY A 17 10.77 -18.14 -25.80
C GLY A 17 9.28 -17.91 -26.07
N PHE A 18 8.38 -18.78 -25.58
CA PHE A 18 6.95 -18.68 -25.89
C PHE A 18 6.25 -17.65 -25.03
N GLU A 19 5.52 -16.75 -25.65
CA GLU A 19 4.64 -15.80 -24.97
C GLU A 19 3.16 -16.22 -25.01
N GLU A 20 2.84 -17.41 -25.53
CA GLU A 20 1.44 -17.83 -25.63
C GLU A 20 0.88 -18.22 -24.24
N PRO A 21 -0.31 -17.72 -23.86
CA PRO A 21 -1.01 -18.19 -22.65
C PRO A 21 -1.39 -19.67 -22.71
N ASN A 22 -1.67 -20.26 -21.54
CA ASN A 22 -2.12 -21.67 -21.43
C ASN A 22 -1.15 -22.63 -22.11
N SER A 23 0.14 -22.47 -21.77
CA SER A 23 1.24 -23.27 -22.29
C SER A 23 1.97 -23.96 -21.14
N ALA A 24 2.46 -25.17 -21.36
CA ALA A 24 3.29 -25.88 -20.39
C ALA A 24 4.39 -26.67 -21.08
N LEU A 25 5.57 -26.71 -20.46
CA LEU A 25 6.67 -27.56 -20.86
C LEU A 25 6.84 -28.66 -19.81
N VAL A 26 6.74 -29.91 -20.25
CA VAL A 26 7.09 -31.08 -19.44
C VAL A 26 8.42 -31.62 -19.93
N MET A 27 9.38 -31.80 -19.02
CA MET A 27 10.68 -32.40 -19.30
C MET A 27 10.83 -33.66 -18.44
N GLU A 28 11.04 -34.79 -19.10
CA GLU A 28 11.21 -36.10 -18.46
C GLU A 28 12.62 -36.62 -18.75
N LYS A 29 13.30 -37.14 -17.72
CA LYS A 29 14.52 -37.94 -17.89
C LYS A 29 14.16 -39.41 -17.71
N ASP A 30 14.47 -40.25 -18.69
CA ASP A 30 14.27 -41.69 -18.57
C ASP A 30 15.40 -42.38 -17.79
N SER A 31 15.22 -43.67 -17.50
CA SER A 31 16.19 -44.50 -16.76
C SER A 31 17.53 -44.67 -17.48
N GLU A 32 17.60 -44.37 -18.78
CA GLU A 32 18.84 -44.38 -19.57
C GLU A 32 19.51 -43.00 -19.60
N GLY A 33 18.90 -42.00 -18.95
CA GLY A 33 19.36 -40.61 -18.92
C GLY A 33 18.97 -39.79 -20.14
N THR A 34 18.16 -40.34 -21.06
CA THR A 34 17.66 -39.62 -22.23
C THR A 34 16.55 -38.68 -21.81
N VAL A 35 16.62 -37.45 -22.30
CA VAL A 35 15.67 -36.38 -21.99
C VAL A 35 14.62 -36.29 -23.09
N SER A 36 13.35 -36.26 -22.69
CA SER A 36 12.25 -35.96 -23.59
C SER A 36 11.52 -34.71 -23.14
N GLU A 37 11.21 -33.84 -24.11
CA GLU A 37 10.50 -32.58 -23.91
C GLU A 37 9.14 -32.67 -24.58
N THR A 38 8.09 -32.31 -23.87
CA THR A 38 6.73 -32.25 -24.43
C THR A 38 6.14 -30.88 -24.13
N LEU A 39 5.92 -30.10 -25.19
CA LEU A 39 5.24 -28.81 -25.13
C LEU A 39 3.72 -29.01 -25.26
N PHE A 40 2.98 -28.41 -24.35
CA PHE A 40 1.53 -28.37 -24.33
C PHE A 40 1.07 -26.94 -24.61
N ILE A 41 0.19 -26.75 -25.59
CA ILE A 41 -0.37 -25.43 -25.96
C ILE A 41 -1.89 -25.53 -26.17
N GLU A 42 -2.60 -24.43 -26.00
CA GLU A 42 -4.04 -24.36 -26.27
C GLU A 42 -4.30 -24.66 -27.76
N GLY A 43 -5.28 -25.54 -28.04
CA GLY A 43 -5.63 -25.92 -29.40
C GLY A 43 -6.10 -24.72 -30.23
N ASN A 44 -5.88 -24.78 -31.55
CA ASN A 44 -6.24 -23.72 -32.48
C ASN A 44 -7.76 -23.70 -32.70
N ASP A 45 -8.51 -22.97 -31.86
CA ASP A 45 -9.93 -22.70 -32.09
C ASP A 45 -10.08 -21.32 -32.73
N GLU A 46 -10.31 -21.29 -34.06
CA GLU A 46 -10.49 -20.07 -34.85
C GLU A 46 -11.53 -19.10 -34.27
N HIS A 47 -12.47 -19.59 -33.46
CA HIS A 47 -13.53 -18.79 -32.83
C HIS A 47 -13.18 -18.25 -31.43
N SER A 48 -12.13 -18.76 -30.78
CA SER A 48 -11.72 -18.40 -29.41
C SER A 48 -10.38 -17.66 -29.33
N LEU A 49 -9.76 -17.35 -30.48
CA LEU A 49 -8.45 -16.71 -30.57
C LEU A 49 -8.48 -15.23 -30.15
N LEU A 50 -8.05 -14.97 -28.92
CA LEU A 50 -7.75 -13.62 -28.40
C LEU A 50 -6.25 -13.26 -28.51
N TRP A 51 -5.39 -14.19 -28.91
CA TRP A 51 -3.94 -14.00 -29.00
C TRP A 51 -3.49 -13.69 -30.43
N SER A 52 -2.77 -12.59 -30.62
CA SER A 52 -2.25 -12.11 -31.91
C SER A 52 -0.73 -12.18 -32.04
N GLY A 53 -0.03 -12.80 -31.09
CA GLY A 53 1.43 -12.95 -31.12
C GLY A 53 1.89 -14.18 -31.91
N PRO A 54 3.22 -14.37 -32.06
CA PRO A 54 3.79 -15.58 -32.67
C PRO A 54 3.27 -16.86 -32.00
N ARG A 55 3.06 -17.93 -32.78
CA ARG A 55 2.61 -19.26 -32.32
C ARG A 55 3.66 -20.32 -32.62
N ALA A 56 3.75 -21.32 -31.76
CA ALA A 56 4.53 -22.53 -32.02
C ALA A 56 3.88 -23.35 -33.16
N ASP A 57 4.68 -24.16 -33.87
CA ASP A 57 4.15 -25.13 -34.82
C ASP A 57 3.31 -26.19 -34.08
N HIS A 58 2.00 -26.16 -34.29
CA HIS A 58 1.06 -27.10 -33.67
C HIS A 58 1.40 -28.57 -33.97
N ALA A 59 2.13 -28.87 -35.05
CA ALA A 59 2.51 -30.24 -35.42
C ALA A 59 3.47 -30.90 -34.41
N ALA A 60 4.23 -30.13 -33.63
CA ALA A 60 5.20 -30.63 -32.64
C ALA A 60 4.72 -30.52 -31.18
N SER A 61 3.47 -30.10 -30.96
CA SER A 61 2.91 -29.81 -29.63
C SER A 61 1.70 -30.69 -29.30
N ARG A 62 1.35 -30.79 -28.01
CA ARG A 62 0.12 -31.45 -27.55
C ARG A 62 -0.92 -30.44 -27.09
N PRO A 63 -2.24 -30.74 -27.19
CA PRO A 63 -3.27 -29.88 -26.62
C PRO A 63 -3.11 -29.73 -25.10
N PHE A 64 -3.19 -28.51 -24.58
CA PHE A 64 -3.05 -28.21 -23.15
C PHE A 64 -4.04 -28.98 -22.28
N GLN A 65 -5.25 -29.25 -22.79
CA GLN A 65 -6.27 -30.05 -22.11
C GLN A 65 -5.79 -31.49 -21.81
N MET A 66 -4.86 -32.02 -22.60
CA MET A 66 -4.27 -33.35 -22.39
C MET A 66 -3.18 -33.37 -21.32
N LEU A 67 -2.72 -32.21 -20.81
CA LEU A 67 -1.65 -32.15 -19.80
C LEU A 67 -2.00 -33.00 -18.58
N ARG A 68 -3.23 -32.85 -18.04
CA ARG A 68 -3.64 -33.60 -16.84
C ARG A 68 -3.68 -35.10 -17.07
N GLU A 69 -4.18 -35.56 -18.21
CA GLU A 69 -4.18 -37.00 -18.54
C GLU A 69 -2.77 -37.53 -18.81
N PHE A 70 -1.94 -36.74 -19.48
CA PHE A 70 -0.54 -37.08 -19.72
C PHE A 70 0.23 -37.26 -18.41
N LEU A 71 0.08 -36.33 -17.47
CA LEU A 71 0.71 -36.40 -16.15
C LEU A 71 0.18 -37.57 -15.33
N LYS A 72 -1.14 -37.84 -15.36
CA LYS A 72 -1.74 -39.03 -14.73
C LYS A 72 -1.18 -40.33 -15.29
N LEU A 73 -1.00 -40.42 -16.60
CA LEU A 73 -0.47 -41.63 -17.27
C LEU A 73 0.98 -41.89 -16.87
N LYS A 74 1.78 -40.82 -16.80
CA LYS A 74 3.23 -40.91 -16.58
C LYS A 74 3.58 -41.08 -15.11
N ARG A 75 2.92 -40.35 -14.21
CA ARG A 75 3.14 -40.39 -12.76
C ARG A 75 1.81 -40.14 -12.04
N PRO A 76 1.07 -41.21 -11.67
CA PRO A 76 -0.26 -41.13 -11.07
C PRO A 76 -0.35 -40.40 -9.72
N HIS A 77 0.77 -40.04 -9.10
CA HIS A 77 0.83 -39.26 -7.87
C HIS A 77 0.82 -37.74 -8.12
N LEU A 78 0.93 -37.29 -9.37
CA LEU A 78 0.95 -35.86 -9.79
C LEU A 78 -0.44 -35.21 -9.91
N VAL A 79 -1.48 -35.75 -9.27
CA VAL A 79 -2.88 -35.35 -9.54
C VAL A 79 -3.27 -34.02 -8.89
N ASP A 80 -2.47 -33.55 -7.94
CA ASP A 80 -2.66 -32.32 -7.15
C ASP A 80 -1.68 -31.19 -7.55
N ILE A 81 -1.45 -31.00 -8.86
CA ILE A 81 -0.80 -29.77 -9.31
C ILE A 81 -1.79 -28.64 -9.07
N ASP A 82 -1.52 -27.78 -8.08
CA ASP A 82 -2.30 -26.57 -7.90
C ASP A 82 -2.15 -25.72 -9.17
N GLU A 83 -3.25 -25.52 -9.87
CA GLU A 83 -3.25 -24.78 -11.14
C GLU A 83 -2.84 -23.30 -10.99
N ASN A 84 -2.59 -22.83 -9.75
CA ASN A 84 -2.16 -21.47 -9.43
C ASN A 84 -0.69 -21.37 -8.99
N SER A 85 -0.01 -22.48 -8.69
CA SER A 85 1.41 -22.51 -8.34
C SER A 85 2.24 -22.77 -9.60
N CYS A 86 2.84 -21.69 -10.10
CA CYS A 86 3.83 -21.83 -11.15
C CYS A 86 5.06 -22.53 -10.53
N ILE A 87 5.30 -23.79 -10.91
CA ILE A 87 6.39 -24.69 -10.47
C ILE A 87 6.05 -25.41 -9.15
N ASP A 88 5.24 -26.45 -9.24
CA ASP A 88 5.10 -27.39 -8.12
C ASP A 88 6.06 -28.57 -8.26
N ILE A 89 6.86 -28.67 -7.22
CA ILE A 89 7.80 -29.72 -6.89
C ILE A 89 6.98 -30.97 -6.59
N VAL A 90 7.23 -32.03 -7.35
CA VAL A 90 6.71 -33.35 -7.05
C VAL A 90 7.32 -33.84 -5.74
N GLU A 91 6.52 -34.44 -4.87
CA GLU A 91 7.03 -35.14 -3.68
C GLU A 91 8.04 -36.23 -4.13
N GLY A 92 9.32 -36.06 -3.77
CA GLY A 92 10.45 -36.89 -4.25
C GLY A 92 11.38 -36.22 -5.30
N ALA A 93 10.95 -35.15 -5.98
CA ALA A 93 11.76 -34.43 -6.96
C ALA A 93 12.47 -33.20 -6.35
N LYS A 94 13.69 -32.89 -6.82
CA LYS A 94 14.37 -31.63 -6.47
C LYS A 94 13.67 -30.44 -7.15
N PRO A 95 13.46 -29.32 -6.45
CA PRO A 95 12.95 -28.09 -7.05
C PRO A 95 13.86 -27.58 -8.17
N VAL A 96 13.33 -27.49 -9.40
CA VAL A 96 14.13 -26.98 -10.54
C VAL A 96 14.22 -25.45 -10.54
N LYS A 97 13.36 -24.77 -9.77
CA LYS A 97 13.40 -23.31 -9.55
C LYS A 97 14.81 -22.82 -9.21
N ASP A 98 15.49 -23.47 -8.28
CA ASP A 98 16.82 -23.04 -7.85
C ASP A 98 17.87 -23.24 -8.92
N ILE A 99 17.75 -24.34 -9.69
CA ILE A 99 18.66 -24.62 -10.80
C ILE A 99 18.44 -23.60 -11.93
N LEU A 100 17.18 -23.28 -12.26
CA LEU A 100 16.83 -22.26 -13.26
C LEU A 100 17.30 -20.87 -12.84
N HIS A 101 17.18 -20.54 -11.55
CA HIS A 101 17.70 -19.27 -11.06
C HIS A 101 19.23 -19.23 -11.11
N GLN A 102 19.93 -20.33 -10.82
CA GLN A 102 21.39 -20.41 -10.99
C GLN A 102 21.82 -20.26 -12.44
N GLN A 103 21.02 -20.76 -13.38
CA GLN A 103 21.23 -20.61 -14.82
C GLN A 103 21.01 -19.17 -15.28
N ARG A 104 19.80 -18.64 -15.02
CA ARG A 104 19.42 -17.25 -15.35
C ARG A 104 20.28 -16.20 -14.66
N LEU A 105 20.98 -16.55 -13.59
CA LEU A 105 21.91 -15.65 -12.90
C LEU A 105 23.05 -15.19 -13.83
N ILE A 106 23.48 -16.03 -14.78
CA ILE A 106 24.56 -15.73 -15.72
C ILE A 106 23.96 -15.49 -17.11
N LYS A 107 23.90 -14.22 -17.50
CA LYS A 107 23.30 -13.80 -18.77
C LYS A 107 24.21 -14.17 -19.94
N SER A 108 23.66 -14.91 -20.90
CA SER A 108 24.34 -15.20 -22.16
C SER A 108 24.60 -13.90 -22.96
N PRO A 109 25.52 -13.89 -23.94
CA PRO A 109 25.78 -12.70 -24.76
C PRO A 109 24.53 -12.14 -25.45
N LEU A 110 23.57 -13.00 -25.81
CA LEU A 110 22.30 -12.57 -26.39
C LEU A 110 21.42 -11.87 -25.36
N GLU A 111 21.26 -12.46 -24.17
CA GLU A 111 20.49 -11.86 -23.08
C GLU A 111 21.07 -10.50 -22.69
N GLN A 112 22.40 -10.38 -22.64
CA GLN A 112 23.08 -9.11 -22.39
C GLN A 112 22.73 -8.06 -23.47
N ASN A 113 22.60 -8.45 -24.73
CA ASN A 113 22.17 -7.55 -25.82
C ASN A 113 20.70 -7.13 -25.63
N LEU A 114 19.80 -8.07 -25.31
CA LEU A 114 18.40 -7.78 -25.03
C LEU A 114 18.25 -6.82 -23.84
N MET A 115 19.01 -7.03 -22.77
CA MET A 115 19.07 -6.14 -21.61
C MET A 115 19.67 -4.77 -21.95
N GLN A 116 20.71 -4.70 -22.79
CA GLN A 116 21.24 -3.43 -23.30
C GLN A 116 20.17 -2.66 -24.07
N ASN A 117 19.33 -3.34 -24.86
CA ASN A 117 18.23 -2.71 -25.56
C ASN A 117 17.15 -2.19 -24.59
N ALA A 118 16.73 -3.00 -23.63
CA ALA A 118 15.79 -2.58 -22.58
C ALA A 118 16.31 -1.36 -21.81
N GLY A 119 17.57 -1.39 -21.36
CA GLY A 119 18.25 -0.29 -20.69
C GLY A 119 18.33 0.98 -21.55
N LYS A 120 18.61 0.84 -22.85
CA LYS A 120 18.62 1.97 -23.80
C LYS A 120 17.24 2.61 -23.96
N VAL A 121 16.19 1.81 -24.15
CA VAL A 121 14.80 2.30 -24.29
C VAL A 121 14.35 2.99 -23.01
N GLY A 122 14.56 2.37 -21.85
CA GLY A 122 14.29 2.98 -20.55
C GLY A 122 15.07 4.29 -20.36
N ALA A 123 16.35 4.31 -20.73
CA ALA A 123 17.18 5.49 -20.59
C ALA A 123 16.74 6.65 -21.49
N ASP A 124 16.38 6.38 -22.74
CA ASP A 124 15.86 7.41 -23.64
C ASP A 124 14.50 7.93 -23.17
N ALA A 125 13.62 7.08 -22.65
CA ALA A 125 12.35 7.47 -22.05
C ALA A 125 12.55 8.39 -20.83
N PHE A 126 13.48 8.05 -19.93
CA PHE A 126 13.85 8.94 -18.82
C PHE A 126 14.37 10.28 -19.31
N ARG A 127 15.25 10.28 -20.30
CA ARG A 127 15.84 11.51 -20.81
C ARG A 127 14.81 12.46 -21.38
N GLU A 128 13.84 11.95 -22.13
CA GLU A 128 12.77 12.77 -22.71
C GLU A 128 11.75 13.19 -21.65
N THR A 129 11.42 12.32 -20.69
CA THR A 129 10.55 12.64 -19.55
C THR A 129 11.16 13.74 -18.68
N MET A 130 12.43 13.61 -18.30
CA MET A 130 13.16 14.64 -17.59
C MET A 130 13.14 15.95 -18.38
N ARG A 131 13.51 15.95 -19.68
CA ARG A 131 13.49 17.17 -20.51
C ARG A 131 12.12 17.84 -20.55
N TRP A 132 11.04 17.06 -20.60
CA TRP A 132 9.67 17.53 -20.64
C TRP A 132 9.14 18.01 -19.28
N SER A 133 9.69 17.48 -18.17
CA SER A 133 9.16 17.69 -16.81
C SER A 133 9.15 19.13 -16.31
N LYS A 134 9.89 20.06 -16.96
CA LYS A 134 9.95 21.46 -16.52
C LYS A 134 8.58 22.12 -16.54
N GLY A 135 8.10 22.49 -15.35
CA GLY A 135 6.78 23.11 -15.17
C GLY A 135 5.62 22.11 -15.16
N CYS A 136 5.90 20.80 -15.24
CA CYS A 136 4.91 19.78 -14.94
C CYS A 136 4.58 19.84 -13.44
N ARG A 137 3.29 19.87 -13.11
CA ARG A 137 2.81 19.98 -11.72
C ARG A 137 2.09 18.74 -11.23
N GLN A 138 2.05 17.67 -12.01
CA GLN A 138 1.25 16.49 -11.70
C GLN A 138 2.09 15.22 -11.88
N GLU A 139 2.10 14.36 -10.87
CA GLU A 139 2.81 13.08 -10.88
C GLU A 139 2.33 12.17 -12.02
N SER A 140 1.01 12.05 -12.19
CA SER A 140 0.41 11.18 -13.22
C SER A 140 0.80 11.58 -14.63
N SER A 141 1.01 12.88 -14.87
CA SER A 141 1.47 13.37 -16.18
C SER A 141 2.91 12.96 -16.48
N LEU A 142 3.78 12.90 -15.46
CA LEU A 142 5.14 12.38 -15.61
C LEU A 142 5.15 10.86 -15.79
N ALA A 143 4.31 10.14 -15.04
CA ALA A 143 4.15 8.69 -15.20
C ALA A 143 3.68 8.34 -16.63
N ALA A 144 2.63 9.03 -17.10
CA ALA A 144 2.11 8.85 -18.46
C ALA A 144 3.15 9.23 -19.53
N LYS A 145 3.95 10.27 -19.29
CA LYS A 145 5.03 10.66 -20.19
C LYS A 145 6.11 9.58 -20.27
N MET A 146 6.51 9.00 -19.14
CA MET A 146 7.49 7.92 -19.08
C MET A 146 7.01 6.68 -19.85
N GLU A 147 5.78 6.24 -19.59
CA GLU A 147 5.19 5.11 -20.32
C GLU A 147 5.06 5.38 -21.82
N PHE A 148 4.62 6.58 -22.20
CA PHE A 148 4.50 6.98 -23.61
C PHE A 148 5.83 6.89 -24.34
N GLU A 149 6.91 7.43 -23.76
CA GLU A 149 8.23 7.40 -24.39
C GLU A 149 8.83 5.99 -24.43
N ALA A 150 8.61 5.18 -23.39
CA ALA A 150 9.04 3.78 -23.38
C ALA A 150 8.36 2.99 -24.50
N LYS A 151 7.02 3.12 -24.64
CA LYS A 151 6.25 2.48 -25.71
C LYS A 151 6.66 2.98 -27.10
N LEU A 152 6.91 4.28 -27.24
CA LEU A 152 7.43 4.85 -28.49
C LEU A 152 8.80 4.27 -28.87
N GLY A 153 9.62 3.94 -27.87
CA GLY A 153 10.92 3.27 -28.04
C GLY A 153 10.84 1.77 -28.32
N GLY A 154 9.64 1.17 -28.39
CA GLY A 154 9.44 -0.25 -28.68
C GLY A 154 9.27 -1.13 -27.43
N ALA A 155 9.09 -0.55 -26.24
CA ALA A 155 8.73 -1.33 -25.06
C ALA A 155 7.28 -1.83 -25.16
N SER A 156 7.04 -3.07 -24.69
CA SER A 156 5.68 -3.60 -24.55
C SER A 156 4.91 -2.85 -23.45
N GLY A 157 5.63 -2.31 -22.48
CA GLY A 157 5.13 -1.45 -21.42
C GLY A 157 6.25 -1.06 -20.45
N LEU A 158 5.86 -0.52 -19.30
CA LEU A 158 6.78 -0.42 -18.17
C LEU A 158 6.93 -1.78 -17.51
N ALA A 159 8.11 -2.06 -16.96
CA ALA A 159 8.43 -3.32 -16.28
C ALA A 159 7.60 -3.52 -15.00
N TYR A 160 7.21 -2.41 -14.37
CA TYR A 160 6.42 -2.37 -13.15
C TYR A 160 5.65 -1.04 -13.07
N VAL A 161 4.76 -0.91 -12.08
CA VAL A 161 4.05 0.36 -11.84
C VAL A 161 5.08 1.41 -11.39
N PRO A 162 5.28 2.51 -12.13
CA PRO A 162 6.35 3.45 -11.81
C PRO A 162 6.09 4.13 -10.47
N VAL A 163 7.15 4.48 -9.73
CA VAL A 163 7.06 5.44 -8.62
C VAL A 163 7.31 6.82 -9.18
N VAL A 164 6.39 7.76 -8.96
CA VAL A 164 6.58 9.17 -9.32
C VAL A 164 6.17 10.02 -8.12
N ALA A 165 7.14 10.34 -7.27
CA ALA A 165 6.91 10.99 -5.99
C ALA A 165 7.49 12.42 -5.97
N GLY A 166 6.62 13.43 -5.86
CA GLY A 166 7.02 14.83 -5.78
C GLY A 166 7.13 15.35 -4.34
N GLY A 167 8.31 15.83 -3.92
CA GLY A 167 8.52 16.40 -2.58
C GLY A 167 8.69 15.33 -1.49
N ASP A 168 8.09 15.55 -0.32
CA ASP A 168 8.22 14.68 0.87
C ASP A 168 7.72 13.24 0.64
N ARG A 169 6.83 13.02 -0.33
CA ARG A 169 6.38 11.67 -0.74
C ARG A 169 7.52 10.80 -1.27
N ALA A 170 8.63 11.40 -1.72
CA ALA A 170 9.82 10.64 -2.11
C ALA A 170 10.40 9.83 -0.94
N ASN A 171 10.03 10.11 0.32
CA ASN A 171 10.40 9.34 1.51
C ASN A 171 9.53 8.08 1.73
N ILE A 172 8.52 7.86 0.88
CA ILE A 172 7.67 6.67 0.92
C ILE A 172 8.20 5.67 -0.11
N ILE A 173 8.88 4.62 0.37
CA ILE A 173 9.33 3.52 -0.48
C ILE A 173 8.13 2.88 -1.17
N HIS A 174 8.25 2.60 -2.47
CA HIS A 174 7.17 2.05 -3.32
C HIS A 174 5.91 2.92 -3.43
N TYR A 175 6.06 4.25 -3.48
CA TYR A 175 4.94 5.16 -3.74
C TYR A 175 4.37 4.99 -5.16
N VAL A 176 3.26 4.26 -5.32
CA VAL A 176 2.66 3.96 -6.63
C VAL A 176 1.39 4.75 -6.97
N ARG A 177 0.95 5.66 -6.09
CA ARG A 177 -0.30 6.42 -6.31
C ARG A 177 -0.22 7.35 -7.51
N ASN A 178 0.91 8.04 -7.67
CA ASN A 178 1.20 8.94 -8.78
C ASN A 178 0.09 9.96 -9.09
N ASP A 179 -0.71 10.39 -8.11
CA ASP A 179 -1.93 11.16 -8.32
C ASP A 179 -1.88 12.56 -7.71
N ARG A 180 -0.71 13.01 -7.19
CA ARG A 180 -0.58 14.29 -6.49
C ARG A 180 0.07 15.38 -7.31
N LEU A 181 -0.11 16.61 -6.81
CA LEU A 181 0.53 17.80 -7.32
C LEU A 181 1.96 17.92 -6.82
N ILE A 182 2.84 18.39 -7.70
CA ILE A 182 4.25 18.65 -7.45
C ILE A 182 4.43 20.15 -7.24
N GLU A 183 5.06 20.53 -6.13
CA GLU A 183 5.38 21.92 -5.82
C GLU A 183 6.49 22.46 -6.72
N SER A 184 6.53 23.77 -6.97
CA SER A 184 7.40 24.33 -8.01
C SER A 184 8.89 24.26 -7.69
N ASP A 185 9.22 24.21 -6.41
CA ASP A 185 10.55 24.18 -5.83
C ASP A 185 10.93 22.80 -5.28
N SER A 186 10.02 21.82 -5.34
CA SER A 186 10.30 20.45 -4.92
C SER A 186 11.09 19.67 -5.97
N MET A 187 11.66 18.54 -5.53
CA MET A 187 12.18 17.52 -6.42
C MET A 187 11.11 16.49 -6.74
N VAL A 188 11.33 15.74 -7.81
CA VAL A 188 10.61 14.52 -8.12
C VAL A 188 11.60 13.36 -8.12
N LEU A 189 11.24 12.29 -7.42
CA LEU A 189 11.86 10.98 -7.55
C LEU A 189 10.99 10.17 -8.49
N MET A 190 11.60 9.66 -9.57
CA MET A 190 10.95 8.74 -10.50
C MET A 190 11.74 7.44 -10.56
N ASP A 191 11.04 6.34 -10.27
CA ASP A 191 11.49 4.97 -10.45
C ASP A 191 10.67 4.31 -11.55
N ALA A 192 11.31 3.87 -12.62
CA ALA A 192 10.62 3.23 -13.72
C ALA A 192 11.57 2.35 -14.55
N GLY A 193 11.01 1.27 -15.10
CA GLY A 193 11.70 0.36 -15.99
C GLY A 193 10.97 0.21 -17.31
N ALA A 194 11.69 0.04 -18.42
CA ALA A 194 11.10 -0.39 -19.69
C ALA A 194 11.17 -1.91 -19.80
N LYS A 195 10.14 -2.53 -20.38
CA LYS A 195 10.13 -3.96 -20.71
C LYS A 195 10.22 -4.14 -22.22
N VAL A 196 11.30 -4.79 -22.70
CA VAL A 196 11.56 -5.03 -24.11
C VAL A 196 11.94 -6.50 -24.29
N ASN A 197 11.19 -7.24 -25.13
CA ASN A 197 11.42 -8.66 -25.41
C ASN A 197 11.58 -9.51 -24.15
N GLY A 198 10.72 -9.31 -23.15
CA GLY A 198 10.77 -10.02 -21.87
C GLY A 198 11.72 -9.44 -20.83
N TYR A 199 12.80 -8.75 -21.23
CA TYR A 199 13.80 -8.19 -20.31
C TYR A 199 13.42 -6.81 -19.79
N CYS A 200 13.76 -6.56 -18.53
CA CYS A 200 13.46 -5.34 -17.80
C CYS A 200 14.71 -4.46 -17.67
N SER A 201 14.52 -3.14 -17.68
CA SER A 201 15.46 -2.19 -17.09
C SER A 201 14.95 -1.71 -15.74
N ASP A 202 15.83 -1.20 -14.89
CA ASP A 202 15.46 -0.55 -13.63
C ASP A 202 16.24 0.75 -13.44
N ILE A 203 15.50 1.86 -13.34
CA ILE A 203 16.10 3.18 -13.35
C ILE A 203 15.34 4.08 -12.38
N THR A 204 16.02 4.46 -11.31
CA THR A 204 15.62 5.62 -10.51
C THR A 204 16.46 6.87 -10.81
N ARG A 205 15.77 8.00 -10.97
CA ARG A 205 16.38 9.34 -10.93
C ARG A 205 15.58 10.28 -10.04
N THR A 206 16.30 11.17 -9.36
CA THR A 206 15.71 12.28 -8.62
C THR A 206 16.18 13.61 -9.21
N TRP A 207 15.30 14.57 -9.45
CA TRP A 207 15.68 15.88 -9.98
C TRP A 207 14.70 17.01 -9.56
N PRO A 208 15.16 18.27 -9.51
CA PRO A 208 14.28 19.41 -9.24
C PRO A 208 13.35 19.68 -10.43
N ILE A 209 12.04 19.79 -10.17
CA ILE A 209 11.06 20.05 -11.24
C ILE A 209 11.22 21.44 -11.87
N SER A 210 11.78 22.38 -11.09
CA SER A 210 12.20 23.71 -11.54
C SER A 210 13.35 23.69 -12.56
N GLY A 211 14.08 22.58 -12.61
CA GLY A 211 15.34 22.44 -13.33
C GLY A 211 16.56 23.05 -12.66
N ARG A 212 16.46 23.45 -11.38
CA ARG A 212 17.60 23.97 -10.61
C ARG A 212 17.56 23.44 -9.19
N PHE A 213 18.69 22.88 -8.75
CA PHE A 213 18.86 22.45 -7.37
C PHE A 213 18.99 23.65 -6.44
N THR A 214 18.32 23.61 -5.29
CA THR A 214 18.71 24.42 -4.12
C THR A 214 20.05 23.91 -3.55
N ALA A 215 20.69 24.68 -2.67
CA ALA A 215 21.94 24.27 -2.04
C ALA A 215 21.78 22.94 -1.27
N ALA A 216 20.73 22.84 -0.42
CA ALA A 216 20.47 21.63 0.35
C ALA A 216 20.13 20.42 -0.54
N GLN A 217 19.28 20.60 -1.57
CA GLN A 217 18.99 19.53 -2.53
C GLN A 217 20.27 19.04 -3.22
N ARG A 218 21.15 19.96 -3.65
CA ARG A 218 22.41 19.63 -4.31
C ARG A 218 23.34 18.84 -3.39
N GLU A 219 23.55 19.31 -2.17
CA GLU A 219 24.49 18.68 -1.23
C GLU A 219 24.09 17.24 -0.90
N LEU A 220 22.81 17.01 -0.59
CA LEU A 220 22.31 15.66 -0.31
C LEU A 220 22.32 14.78 -1.57
N TYR A 221 21.98 15.33 -2.74
CA TYR A 221 22.04 14.60 -4.00
C TYR A 221 23.46 14.15 -4.35
N GLU A 222 24.44 15.04 -4.17
CA GLU A 222 25.83 14.75 -4.46
C GLU A 222 26.42 13.71 -3.50
N ALA A 223 25.95 13.64 -2.25
CA ALA A 223 26.29 12.54 -1.35
C ALA A 223 25.82 11.17 -1.89
N VAL A 224 24.56 11.06 -2.31
CA VAL A 224 24.03 9.83 -2.94
C VAL A 224 24.79 9.50 -4.23
N LEU A 225 25.07 10.50 -5.07
CA LEU A 225 25.81 10.31 -6.32
C LEU A 225 27.25 9.82 -6.09
N ARG A 226 27.96 10.36 -5.10
CA ARG A 226 29.32 9.91 -4.75
C ARG A 226 29.32 8.47 -4.24
N THR A 227 28.37 8.11 -3.37
CA THR A 227 28.20 6.72 -2.92
C THR A 227 27.96 5.80 -4.11
N GLN A 228 27.05 6.15 -5.02
CA GLN A 228 26.78 5.38 -6.22
C GLN A 228 28.02 5.18 -7.08
N GLN A 229 28.73 6.26 -7.40
CA GLN A 229 29.94 6.21 -8.24
C GLN A 229 31.03 5.32 -7.62
N ARG A 230 31.20 5.36 -6.29
CA ARG A 230 32.15 4.50 -5.57
C ARG A 230 31.73 3.04 -5.60
N CYS A 231 30.44 2.74 -5.41
CA CYS A 231 29.92 1.37 -5.54
C CYS A 231 30.09 0.83 -6.96
N ILE A 232 29.74 1.61 -7.99
CA ILE A 232 29.96 1.22 -9.40
C ILE A 232 31.46 1.02 -9.68
N GLN A 233 32.33 1.86 -9.13
CA GLN A 233 33.79 1.71 -9.28
C GLN A 233 34.32 0.43 -8.61
N ALA A 234 33.73 0.02 -7.47
CA ALA A 234 34.06 -1.24 -6.82
C ALA A 234 33.62 -2.43 -7.71
N VAL A 235 32.38 -2.38 -8.24
CA VAL A 235 31.87 -3.40 -9.18
C VAL A 235 32.69 -3.45 -10.47
N SER A 236 33.10 -2.32 -11.03
CA SER A 236 33.93 -2.29 -12.25
C SER A 236 35.30 -2.92 -12.05
N LYS A 237 35.72 -3.13 -10.79
CA LYS A 237 36.96 -3.78 -10.39
C LYS A 237 36.69 -5.11 -9.67
N TRP A 238 35.50 -5.68 -9.81
CA TRP A 238 35.13 -6.94 -9.14
C TRP A 238 36.15 -8.07 -9.29
N PRO A 239 36.92 -8.25 -10.40
CA PRO A 239 37.92 -9.32 -10.47
C PRO A 239 39.06 -9.17 -9.46
N GLN A 240 39.26 -7.96 -8.91
CA GLN A 240 40.24 -7.68 -7.86
C GLN A 240 39.68 -7.95 -6.45
N PHE A 241 38.37 -8.15 -6.33
CA PHE A 241 37.65 -8.35 -5.08
C PHE A 241 36.82 -9.63 -5.17
N PRO A 242 37.44 -10.82 -5.07
CA PRO A 242 36.76 -12.10 -5.29
C PRO A 242 35.62 -12.38 -4.29
N ASP A 243 35.65 -11.74 -3.12
CA ASP A 243 34.60 -11.85 -2.10
C ASP A 243 33.50 -10.78 -2.24
N LEU A 244 33.48 -10.01 -3.34
CA LEU A 244 32.48 -8.97 -3.56
C LEU A 244 31.12 -9.61 -3.86
N SER A 245 30.12 -9.32 -3.03
CA SER A 245 28.72 -9.72 -3.17
C SER A 245 27.78 -8.50 -3.05
N LEU A 246 26.47 -8.66 -3.27
CA LEU A 246 25.50 -7.58 -3.05
C LEU A 246 25.46 -7.15 -1.57
N ASN A 247 25.52 -8.10 -0.63
CA ASN A 247 25.61 -7.80 0.80
C ASN A 247 26.92 -7.08 1.18
N ALA A 248 28.04 -7.46 0.55
CA ALA A 248 29.31 -6.76 0.73
C ALA A 248 29.23 -5.31 0.21
N LEU A 249 28.63 -5.11 -0.97
CA LEU A 249 28.37 -3.77 -1.53
C LEU A 249 27.43 -2.95 -0.64
N ASN A 250 26.42 -3.59 -0.04
CA ASN A 250 25.49 -2.92 0.87
C ASN A 250 26.21 -2.41 2.12
N SER A 251 27.14 -3.21 2.64
CA SER A 251 28.01 -2.83 3.74
C SER A 251 28.93 -1.66 3.36
N VAL A 252 29.52 -1.70 2.16
CA VAL A 252 30.34 -0.59 1.63
C VAL A 252 29.50 0.69 1.50
N ALA A 253 28.30 0.62 0.91
CA ALA A 253 27.41 1.76 0.75
C ALA A 253 27.00 2.35 2.11
N THR A 254 26.71 1.50 3.10
CA THR A 254 26.40 1.92 4.47
C THR A 254 27.54 2.72 5.10
N VAL A 255 28.78 2.24 4.98
CA VAL A 255 29.97 2.95 5.48
C VAL A 255 30.17 4.28 4.77
N LEU A 256 30.02 4.31 3.44
CA LEU A 256 30.11 5.54 2.65
C LEU A 256 29.04 6.55 3.08
N PHE A 257 27.80 6.10 3.32
CA PHE A 257 26.73 6.97 3.79
C PHE A 257 26.96 7.49 5.21
N ILE A 258 27.57 6.71 6.11
CA ILE A 258 27.96 7.21 7.43
C ILE A 258 28.90 8.41 7.30
N ASP A 259 29.91 8.31 6.43
CA ASP A 259 30.86 9.41 6.18
C ASP A 259 30.18 10.63 5.54
N GLU A 260 29.36 10.40 4.52
CA GLU A 260 28.63 11.45 3.81
C GLU A 260 27.64 12.18 4.74
N LEU A 261 26.85 11.44 5.52
CA LEU A 261 25.92 12.01 6.51
C LEU A 261 26.67 12.81 7.59
N GLY A 262 27.84 12.33 8.04
CA GLY A 262 28.71 13.06 8.95
C GLY A 262 29.18 14.40 8.37
N ALA A 263 29.62 14.41 7.11
CA ALA A 263 30.03 15.61 6.40
C ALA A 263 28.86 16.60 6.18
N LEU A 264 27.63 16.09 6.03
CA LEU A 264 26.42 16.89 5.86
C LEU A 264 25.86 17.46 7.18
N GLY A 265 26.42 17.05 8.33
CA GLY A 265 26.07 17.55 9.65
C GLY A 265 24.95 16.76 10.36
N PHE A 266 24.72 15.50 9.99
CA PHE A 266 23.78 14.63 10.72
C PHE A 266 24.40 14.18 12.05
N ALA A 267 23.61 14.24 13.12
CA ALA A 267 24.04 13.74 14.42
C ALA A 267 24.03 12.20 14.46
N ASN A 268 25.09 11.60 15.01
CA ASN A 268 25.26 10.15 15.11
C ASN A 268 24.97 9.37 13.80
N PRO A 269 25.69 9.63 12.70
CA PRO A 269 25.44 9.00 11.39
C PRO A 269 25.31 7.47 11.44
N GLN A 270 26.10 6.82 12.29
CA GLN A 270 26.08 5.36 12.48
C GLN A 270 24.73 4.83 13.00
N LYS A 271 23.99 5.64 13.76
CA LYS A 271 22.69 5.25 14.33
C LYS A 271 21.53 5.52 13.39
N CYS A 272 21.65 6.53 12.51
CA CYS A 272 20.55 6.93 11.64
C CYS A 272 20.62 6.37 10.22
N VAL A 273 21.80 5.91 9.76
CA VAL A 273 21.99 5.44 8.37
C VAL A 273 20.97 4.38 7.96
N HIS A 274 20.69 3.38 8.79
CA HIS A 274 19.72 2.32 8.47
C HIS A 274 18.27 2.81 8.37
N ARG A 275 17.93 3.94 9.01
CA ARG A 275 16.60 4.57 8.88
C ARG A 275 16.52 5.43 7.62
N LEU A 276 17.62 6.08 7.25
CA LEU A 276 17.69 6.97 6.09
C LEU A 276 17.97 6.21 4.78
N PHE A 277 18.55 5.01 4.87
CA PHE A 277 18.80 4.07 3.77
C PHE A 277 18.18 2.70 4.15
N PRO A 278 16.85 2.53 3.95
CA PRO A 278 16.09 1.40 4.49
C PRO A 278 16.05 0.16 3.59
N HIS A 279 16.64 0.20 2.39
CA HIS A 279 16.62 -0.88 1.41
C HIS A 279 18.03 -1.35 1.06
N SER A 280 18.13 -2.45 0.29
CA SER A 280 19.41 -2.96 -0.21
C SER A 280 20.05 -1.97 -1.20
N ILE A 281 21.37 -2.06 -1.38
CA ILE A 281 22.11 -1.31 -2.42
C ILE A 281 21.74 -1.76 -3.84
N GLY A 282 21.10 -2.91 -3.99
CA GLY A 282 20.66 -3.44 -5.28
C GLY A 282 20.23 -4.89 -5.19
N HIS A 283 19.86 -5.43 -6.36
CA HIS A 283 19.36 -6.79 -6.56
C HIS A 283 19.75 -7.32 -7.95
N TYR A 284 19.46 -8.59 -8.21
CA TYR A 284 19.60 -9.17 -9.55
C TYR A 284 18.47 -8.70 -10.46
N ILE A 285 18.76 -8.51 -11.75
CA ILE A 285 17.81 -8.05 -12.77
C ILE A 285 17.92 -8.89 -14.05
N GLY A 286 16.82 -9.04 -14.79
CA GLY A 286 16.79 -9.76 -16.06
C GLY A 286 15.39 -9.80 -16.67
N LEU A 287 14.82 -11.01 -16.79
CA LEU A 287 13.43 -11.18 -17.23
C LEU A 287 12.41 -10.68 -16.19
N ASP A 288 12.87 -10.50 -14.95
CA ASP A 288 12.15 -9.87 -13.85
C ASP A 288 12.98 -8.74 -13.25
N LEU A 289 12.30 -7.84 -12.52
CA LEU A 289 12.92 -6.78 -11.73
C LEU A 289 13.80 -7.39 -10.64
N HIS A 290 13.23 -8.30 -9.84
CA HIS A 290 13.94 -9.07 -8.83
C HIS A 290 14.20 -10.48 -9.35
N ASP A 291 15.04 -10.58 -10.38
CA ASP A 291 15.35 -11.84 -11.03
C ASP A 291 16.04 -12.82 -10.05
N CYS A 292 15.89 -14.12 -10.28
CA CYS A 292 16.53 -15.18 -9.51
C CYS A 292 16.35 -15.08 -7.97
N PRO A 293 15.12 -14.95 -7.42
CA PRO A 293 14.89 -14.64 -6.00
C PRO A 293 15.33 -15.73 -5.00
N SER A 294 15.77 -16.91 -5.46
CA SER A 294 16.36 -17.92 -4.57
C SER A 294 17.88 -17.86 -4.45
N ILE A 295 18.54 -16.97 -5.20
CA ILE A 295 19.98 -16.74 -5.09
C ILE A 295 20.24 -15.77 -3.94
N SER A 296 21.14 -16.15 -3.02
CA SER A 296 21.54 -15.32 -1.89
C SER A 296 22.29 -14.07 -2.35
N TYR A 297 22.10 -12.95 -1.65
CA TYR A 297 22.88 -11.73 -1.86
C TYR A 297 24.33 -11.84 -1.36
N ASP A 298 24.69 -12.95 -0.70
CA ASP A 298 26.07 -13.32 -0.39
C ASP A 298 26.79 -14.02 -1.56
N GLU A 299 26.08 -14.35 -2.65
CA GLU A 299 26.69 -14.94 -3.83
C GLU A 299 27.77 -14.02 -4.42
N GLN A 300 28.95 -14.59 -4.66
CA GLN A 300 30.08 -13.85 -5.19
C GLN A 300 29.81 -13.38 -6.62
N LEU A 301 30.07 -12.09 -6.86
CA LEU A 301 29.94 -11.47 -8.16
C LEU A 301 30.90 -12.12 -9.16
N ARG A 302 30.36 -12.45 -10.34
CA ARG A 302 31.11 -13.03 -11.46
C ARG A 302 30.60 -12.53 -12.80
N SER A 303 31.43 -12.71 -13.82
CA SER A 303 31.12 -12.37 -15.21
C SER A 303 29.77 -12.95 -15.66
N GLY A 304 29.01 -12.15 -16.40
CA GLY A 304 27.67 -12.46 -16.89
C GLY A 304 26.54 -12.15 -15.91
N MET A 305 26.81 -11.87 -14.63
CA MET A 305 25.75 -11.43 -13.71
C MET A 305 25.22 -10.04 -14.08
N ALA A 306 23.91 -9.84 -13.93
CA ALA A 306 23.27 -8.53 -14.07
C ALA A 306 22.66 -8.09 -12.73
N ILE A 307 23.01 -6.89 -12.29
CA ILE A 307 22.62 -6.33 -10.98
C ILE A 307 22.25 -4.85 -11.09
N THR A 308 21.46 -4.35 -10.15
CA THR A 308 21.23 -2.92 -9.94
C THR A 308 22.21 -2.35 -8.91
N ILE A 309 22.51 -1.05 -9.00
CA ILE A 309 23.18 -0.27 -7.95
C ILE A 309 22.36 0.98 -7.67
N GLU A 310 21.62 0.98 -6.57
CA GLU A 310 20.55 1.93 -6.24
C GLU A 310 20.66 2.60 -4.87
N PRO A 311 21.78 3.27 -4.52
CA PRO A 311 21.85 4.00 -3.26
C PRO A 311 20.75 5.07 -3.16
N GLY A 312 20.17 5.18 -1.96
CA GLY A 312 19.14 6.18 -1.65
C GLY A 312 19.24 6.73 -0.24
N LEU A 313 18.89 8.01 -0.07
CA LEU A 313 18.72 8.66 1.22
C LEU A 313 17.34 9.33 1.29
N TYR A 314 16.61 9.01 2.36
CA TYR A 314 15.25 9.47 2.61
C TYR A 314 15.21 10.17 3.96
N VAL A 315 15.15 11.50 3.95
CA VAL A 315 15.18 12.33 5.16
C VAL A 315 13.75 12.79 5.51
N PRO A 316 13.04 12.11 6.43
CA PRO A 316 11.73 12.56 6.88
C PRO A 316 11.84 13.86 7.68
N ALA A 317 10.71 14.55 7.84
CA ALA A 317 10.62 15.80 8.59
C ALA A 317 10.60 15.56 10.11
N GLU A 318 11.71 15.07 10.66
CA GLU A 318 11.87 14.76 12.09
C GLU A 318 12.93 15.67 12.72
N GLU A 319 12.69 16.11 13.96
CA GLU A 319 13.53 17.09 14.68
C GLU A 319 15.00 16.65 14.82
N GLN A 320 15.26 15.34 14.87
CA GLN A 320 16.60 14.78 14.97
C GLN A 320 17.47 14.94 13.71
N TYR A 321 16.86 15.28 12.56
CA TYR A 321 17.57 15.49 11.30
C TYR A 321 17.72 16.96 10.97
N PRO A 322 18.78 17.37 10.25
CA PRO A 322 18.95 18.77 9.85
C PRO A 322 17.75 19.27 9.04
N THR A 323 17.09 20.31 9.55
CA THR A 323 15.83 20.86 8.98
C THR A 323 15.93 21.22 7.50
N ARG A 324 17.12 21.61 7.04
CA ARG A 324 17.39 21.92 5.62
C ARG A 324 17.21 20.72 4.67
N PHE A 325 17.21 19.50 5.18
CA PHE A 325 17.02 18.27 4.41
C PHE A 325 15.65 17.62 4.60
N HIS A 326 14.79 18.18 5.45
CA HIS A 326 13.47 17.60 5.72
C HIS A 326 12.63 17.44 4.46
N GLY A 327 12.02 16.27 4.31
CA GLY A 327 11.16 15.95 3.18
C GLY A 327 11.94 15.69 1.88
N ILE A 328 13.26 15.54 1.93
CA ILE A 328 14.06 15.25 0.74
C ILE A 328 14.35 13.74 0.68
N GLY A 329 13.75 13.07 -0.31
CA GLY A 329 14.10 11.70 -0.71
C GLY A 329 14.87 11.70 -2.02
N ILE A 330 15.98 10.97 -2.08
CA ILE A 330 16.85 10.87 -3.26
C ILE A 330 17.26 9.43 -3.45
N ARG A 331 17.04 8.90 -4.66
CA ARG A 331 17.64 7.65 -5.12
C ARG A 331 18.20 7.82 -6.53
N ILE A 332 19.32 7.15 -6.78
CA ILE A 332 20.02 7.16 -8.08
C ILE A 332 20.45 5.73 -8.39
N GLU A 333 19.93 5.18 -9.47
CA GLU A 333 20.05 3.76 -9.76
C GLU A 333 20.51 3.46 -11.19
N ASP A 334 21.37 2.47 -11.35
CA ASP A 334 21.78 2.02 -12.67
C ASP A 334 21.90 0.49 -12.75
N ASP A 335 21.55 -0.05 -13.91
CA ASP A 335 21.71 -1.46 -14.25
C ASP A 335 23.13 -1.75 -14.74
N LEU A 336 23.76 -2.77 -14.18
CA LEU A 336 25.10 -3.22 -14.53
C LEU A 336 25.09 -4.68 -14.98
N VAL A 337 25.84 -4.97 -16.05
CA VAL A 337 26.20 -6.34 -16.44
C VAL A 337 27.69 -6.53 -16.22
N LEU A 338 28.06 -7.55 -15.46
CA LEU A 338 29.46 -7.88 -15.18
C LEU A 338 30.09 -8.58 -16.39
N THR A 339 31.33 -8.21 -16.69
CA THR A 339 32.16 -8.82 -17.74
C THR A 339 33.45 -9.33 -17.12
N ASP A 340 34.22 -10.12 -17.86
CA ASP A 340 35.50 -10.68 -17.40
C ASP A 340 36.51 -9.60 -16.97
N THR A 341 36.35 -8.38 -17.49
CA THR A 341 37.27 -7.26 -17.26
C THR A 341 36.66 -6.13 -16.41
N GLY A 342 35.40 -6.24 -15.99
CA GLY A 342 34.73 -5.21 -15.20
C GLY A 342 33.21 -5.28 -15.30
N CYS A 343 32.56 -4.17 -15.67
CA CYS A 343 31.12 -4.11 -15.88
C CYS A 343 30.73 -3.11 -16.97
N ILE A 344 29.58 -3.34 -17.60
CA ILE A 344 28.91 -2.44 -18.54
C ILE A 344 27.70 -1.85 -17.81
N ASN A 345 27.56 -0.53 -17.83
CA ASN A 345 26.38 0.15 -17.30
C ASN A 345 25.36 0.34 -18.43
N LEU A 346 24.22 -0.35 -18.34
CA LEU A 346 23.19 -0.40 -19.38
C LEU A 346 22.38 0.90 -19.48
N THR A 347 22.33 1.66 -18.38
CA THR A 347 21.47 2.84 -18.21
C THR A 347 22.26 4.15 -18.11
N ALA A 348 23.57 4.12 -18.40
CA ALA A 348 24.51 5.24 -18.25
C ALA A 348 24.12 6.50 -19.03
N ALA A 349 23.27 6.37 -20.07
CA ALA A 349 22.77 7.48 -20.85
C ALA A 349 21.83 8.42 -20.06
N VAL A 350 21.28 7.96 -18.93
CA VAL A 350 20.40 8.78 -18.09
C VAL A 350 21.21 9.76 -17.24
N PRO A 351 20.96 11.08 -17.35
CA PRO A 351 21.71 12.09 -16.62
C PRO A 351 21.60 11.92 -15.11
N ARG A 352 22.74 11.65 -14.45
CA ARG A 352 22.85 11.64 -12.99
C ARG A 352 23.64 12.82 -12.42
N GLU A 353 24.46 13.50 -13.21
CA GLU A 353 25.22 14.67 -12.75
C GLU A 353 24.33 15.91 -12.56
N THR A 354 24.49 16.62 -11.43
CA THR A 354 23.67 17.80 -11.07
C THR A 354 23.70 18.90 -12.14
N ARG A 355 24.88 19.14 -12.74
CA ARG A 355 25.07 20.09 -13.84
C ARG A 355 24.33 19.67 -15.11
N SER A 356 24.38 18.38 -15.46
CA SER A 356 23.76 17.84 -16.66
C SER A 356 22.23 17.88 -16.60
N GLN A 357 21.65 17.62 -15.42
CA GLN A 357 20.21 17.74 -15.18
C GLN A 357 19.75 19.19 -15.33
N THR A 358 20.48 20.13 -14.72
CA THR A 358 20.19 21.58 -14.80
C THR A 358 20.20 22.08 -16.25
N LEU A 359 21.20 21.69 -17.05
CA LEU A 359 21.32 22.10 -18.46
C LEU A 359 20.22 21.52 -19.35
N ARG A 360 19.80 20.28 -19.12
CA ARG A 360 18.77 19.64 -19.95
C ARG A 360 17.38 20.23 -19.73
N LEU A 361 17.07 20.64 -18.50
CA LEU A 361 15.84 21.33 -18.12
C LEU A 361 15.87 22.83 -18.50
N GLY A 362 17.07 23.41 -18.65
CA GLY A 362 17.27 24.85 -18.85
C GLY A 362 17.18 25.39 -20.29
N LEU A 363 17.34 24.56 -21.33
CA LEU A 363 17.40 25.04 -22.72
C LEU A 363 16.01 25.19 -23.34
N PRO A 364 15.58 26.41 -23.74
CA PRO A 364 14.32 26.59 -24.47
C PRO A 364 14.35 25.77 -25.74
N TRP A 365 13.30 24.97 -25.97
CA TRP A 365 13.04 24.21 -27.20
C TRP A 365 13.43 24.98 -28.48
N LYS A 366 13.14 26.30 -28.51
CA LYS A 366 13.40 27.20 -29.65
C LYS A 366 14.90 27.34 -29.96
N LEU A 367 15.77 27.38 -28.95
CA LEU A 367 17.22 27.53 -29.13
C LEU A 367 17.88 26.24 -29.61
N LYS A 368 17.39 25.08 -29.16
CA LYS A 368 17.86 23.76 -29.64
C LYS A 368 17.43 23.49 -31.07
N MET A 369 16.19 23.82 -31.45
CA MET A 369 15.74 23.71 -32.83
C MET A 369 16.49 24.66 -33.76
N ALA A 370 16.82 25.88 -33.30
CA ALA A 370 17.67 26.80 -34.05
C ALA A 370 19.08 26.24 -34.26
N LYS A 371 19.71 25.69 -33.20
CA LYS A 371 21.02 25.04 -33.32
C LYS A 371 20.99 23.78 -34.18
N LYS A 372 19.96 22.94 -34.08
CA LYS A 372 19.78 21.72 -34.88
C LYS A 372 19.50 22.04 -36.35
N ARG A 373 18.74 23.11 -36.64
CA ARG A 373 18.57 23.66 -37.99
C ARG A 373 19.84 24.31 -38.53
N GLN A 374 20.65 24.92 -37.66
CA GLN A 374 21.93 25.51 -38.05
C GLN A 374 23.00 24.44 -38.30
N THR A 375 23.03 23.36 -37.51
CA THR A 375 23.90 22.19 -37.78
C THR A 375 23.42 21.39 -38.97
N ALA A 376 22.11 21.26 -39.19
CA ALA A 376 21.56 20.68 -40.42
C ALA A 376 21.87 21.54 -41.65
N ARG A 377 21.78 22.88 -41.56
CA ARG A 377 22.19 23.79 -42.65
C ARG A 377 23.68 23.77 -42.95
N LEU A 378 24.52 23.65 -41.92
CA LEU A 378 25.97 23.51 -42.08
C LEU A 378 26.31 22.14 -42.71
N ALA A 379 25.63 21.07 -42.28
CA ALA A 379 25.76 19.75 -42.89
C ALA A 379 25.21 19.69 -44.34
N GLU A 380 24.17 20.44 -44.66
CA GLU A 380 23.64 20.59 -46.03
C GLU A 380 24.56 21.44 -46.93
N GLN A 381 25.27 22.43 -46.38
CA GLN A 381 26.27 23.20 -47.12
C GLN A 381 27.52 22.38 -47.42
N ASP A 382 27.97 21.55 -46.47
CA ASP A 382 29.11 20.63 -46.65
C ASP A 382 28.76 19.44 -47.59
N ALA A 383 27.48 19.09 -47.72
CA ALA A 383 27.01 18.05 -48.64
C ALA A 383 26.82 18.54 -50.10
N SER A 384 26.98 19.84 -50.38
CA SER A 384 26.74 20.41 -51.71
C SER A 384 27.88 20.20 -52.74
N THR A 385 28.97 19.53 -52.35
CA THR A 385 30.13 19.27 -53.23
C THR A 385 30.38 17.80 -53.54
N ASP A 386 29.50 16.86 -53.18
CA ASP A 386 29.67 15.48 -53.64
C ASP A 386 28.33 14.79 -53.95
N ASN A 387 28.08 14.65 -55.25
CA ASN A 387 26.80 14.26 -55.82
C ASN A 387 26.79 12.75 -56.07
N SER A 388 26.69 11.93 -55.01
CA SER A 388 26.46 10.47 -55.14
C SER A 388 25.95 9.78 -53.87
N VAL A 389 24.85 10.23 -53.26
CA VAL A 389 24.13 9.40 -52.27
C VAL A 389 22.61 9.53 -52.48
N LEU A 390 22.05 8.60 -53.25
CA LEU A 390 20.64 8.24 -53.13
C LEU A 390 20.45 7.67 -51.72
N ILE A 391 19.48 8.23 -50.99
CA ILE A 391 19.06 7.75 -49.67
C ILE A 391 18.51 6.33 -49.85
N ASN A 392 19.36 5.32 -49.66
CA ASN A 392 18.94 3.94 -49.52
C ASN A 392 18.18 3.81 -48.19
N ARG A 393 16.85 3.69 -48.29
CA ARG A 393 16.06 2.95 -47.30
C ARG A 393 16.71 1.56 -47.22
N ARG A 394 17.27 1.20 -46.06
CA ARG A 394 17.65 -0.20 -45.82
C ARG A 394 16.37 -1.06 -45.82
N PRO A 395 16.38 -2.25 -46.42
CA PRO A 395 15.24 -3.16 -46.38
C PRO A 395 15.00 -3.63 -44.93
N LEU A 396 13.74 -3.86 -44.56
CA LEU A 396 13.39 -4.56 -43.31
C LEU A 396 14.05 -5.96 -43.25
N ASP A 397 14.38 -6.52 -44.42
CA ASP A 397 14.88 -7.87 -44.63
C ASP A 397 16.26 -8.11 -43.94
N ASP A 398 17.17 -7.12 -43.91
CA ASP A 398 18.50 -7.25 -43.26
C ASP A 398 18.40 -7.33 -41.72
N PHE A 399 17.35 -6.74 -41.12
CA PHE A 399 17.10 -6.79 -39.68
C PHE A 399 16.40 -8.09 -39.30
N GLU A 400 15.45 -8.55 -40.11
CA GLU A 400 14.81 -9.87 -39.94
C GLU A 400 15.82 -11.01 -40.11
N GLU A 401 16.77 -10.91 -41.05
CA GLU A 401 17.81 -11.93 -41.25
C GLU A 401 18.81 -11.97 -40.07
N GLN A 402 19.24 -10.80 -39.55
CA GLN A 402 20.07 -10.72 -38.34
C GLN A 402 19.35 -11.23 -37.08
N VAL A 403 18.05 -10.95 -36.95
CA VAL A 403 17.24 -11.46 -35.84
C VAL A 403 17.07 -12.98 -35.98
N ASN A 404 16.79 -13.50 -37.18
CA ASN A 404 16.62 -14.93 -37.40
C ASN A 404 17.92 -15.73 -37.16
N GLU A 405 19.08 -15.25 -37.64
CA GLU A 405 20.37 -15.89 -37.34
C GLU A 405 20.70 -15.87 -35.84
N GLN A 406 20.30 -14.81 -35.11
CA GLN A 406 20.45 -14.72 -33.66
C GLN A 406 19.48 -15.63 -32.91
N MET A 407 18.26 -15.82 -33.43
CA MET A 407 17.25 -16.72 -32.89
C MET A 407 17.65 -18.19 -33.08
N GLU A 408 18.21 -18.57 -34.24
CA GLU A 408 18.74 -19.94 -34.43
C GLU A 408 19.93 -20.22 -33.49
N ALA A 409 20.80 -19.23 -33.27
CA ALA A 409 21.91 -19.34 -32.32
C ALA A 409 21.43 -19.41 -30.86
N TYR A 410 20.31 -18.74 -30.55
CA TYR A 410 19.63 -18.83 -29.27
C TYR A 410 19.08 -20.24 -29.03
N GLU A 411 18.32 -20.78 -29.98
CA GLU A 411 17.72 -22.12 -29.88
C GLU A 411 18.76 -23.21 -29.63
N GLU A 412 19.91 -23.14 -30.30
CA GLU A 412 21.03 -24.08 -30.12
C GLU A 412 21.76 -23.89 -28.77
N THR A 413 21.81 -22.65 -28.25
CA THR A 413 22.40 -22.35 -26.92
C THR A 413 21.48 -22.83 -25.81
N GLU A 414 20.18 -22.56 -25.92
CA GLU A 414 19.13 -23.05 -25.01
C GLU A 414 19.08 -24.58 -24.98
N ARG A 415 19.20 -25.24 -26.15
CA ARG A 415 19.28 -26.71 -26.24
C ARG A 415 20.45 -27.27 -25.41
N LYS A 416 21.64 -26.68 -25.53
CA LYS A 416 22.81 -27.08 -24.71
C LYS A 416 22.64 -26.78 -23.23
N HIS A 417 21.99 -25.66 -22.91
CA HIS A 417 21.75 -25.27 -21.53
C HIS A 417 20.77 -26.20 -20.81
N ARG A 418 19.77 -26.70 -21.55
CA ARG A 418 18.84 -27.76 -21.11
C ARG A 418 19.56 -29.09 -20.87
N GLU A 419 20.50 -29.47 -21.75
CA GLU A 419 21.34 -30.65 -21.54
C GLU A 419 22.21 -30.54 -20.26
N GLU A 420 22.75 -29.35 -19.96
CA GLU A 420 23.53 -29.09 -18.74
C GLU A 420 22.70 -29.08 -17.45
N MET A 421 21.43 -28.64 -17.49
CA MET A 421 20.50 -28.70 -16.35
C MET A 421 20.34 -30.12 -15.81
N LEU A 422 20.12 -31.04 -16.75
CA LEU A 422 19.73 -32.41 -16.43
C LEU A 422 20.92 -33.29 -16.04
N ALA A 423 22.14 -32.83 -16.37
CA ALA A 423 23.39 -33.37 -15.83
C ALA A 423 23.66 -32.88 -14.39
N LYS A 424 23.23 -31.67 -14.01
CA LYS A 424 23.40 -31.14 -12.64
C LYS A 424 22.32 -31.59 -11.66
N ALA A 425 21.18 -32.10 -12.16
CA ALA A 425 20.12 -32.68 -11.35
C ALA A 425 20.51 -34.03 -10.71
N ASP A 426 21.61 -34.66 -11.15
CA ASP A 426 22.07 -35.99 -10.71
C ASP A 426 22.47 -36.00 -9.21
N GLY A 427 21.55 -36.49 -8.37
CA GLY A 427 21.84 -37.08 -7.06
C GLY A 427 21.69 -38.61 -7.14
N PRO A 428 22.19 -39.38 -6.15
CA PRO A 428 22.36 -40.83 -6.30
C PRO A 428 21.08 -41.68 -6.40
N ASP A 429 19.88 -41.12 -6.21
CA ASP A 429 18.63 -41.86 -6.29
C ASP A 429 17.51 -40.96 -6.83
N GLU A 430 16.67 -41.53 -7.71
CA GLU A 430 15.37 -41.07 -8.24
C GLU A 430 15.30 -40.44 -9.65
N ASP A 431 14.42 -41.02 -10.48
CA ASP A 431 14.02 -40.57 -11.83
C ASP A 431 13.50 -39.11 -11.80
N GLY A 432 14.19 -38.19 -12.48
CA GLY A 432 13.82 -36.78 -12.51
C GLY A 432 12.60 -36.46 -13.40
N PHE A 433 11.58 -35.85 -12.82
CA PHE A 433 10.38 -35.37 -13.53
C PHE A 433 10.20 -33.86 -13.33
N MET A 434 10.05 -33.09 -14.41
CA MET A 434 9.90 -31.63 -14.35
C MET A 434 8.70 -31.15 -15.17
N THR A 435 7.92 -30.25 -14.60
CA THR A 435 6.80 -29.59 -15.28
C THR A 435 6.83 -28.08 -14.99
N VAL A 436 6.81 -27.26 -16.04
CA VAL A 436 6.70 -25.79 -15.96
C VAL A 436 5.44 -25.38 -16.67
N VAL A 437 4.49 -24.80 -15.93
CA VAL A 437 3.17 -24.42 -16.45
C VAL A 437 3.04 -22.90 -16.46
N SER A 438 2.39 -22.39 -17.51
CA SER A 438 1.87 -21.04 -17.58
C SER A 438 0.39 -21.03 -17.96
N LYS A 439 -0.37 -20.14 -17.32
CA LYS A 439 -1.81 -19.99 -17.53
C LYS A 439 -2.16 -18.53 -17.80
N LYS A 440 -3.27 -18.28 -18.52
CA LYS A 440 -3.90 -16.94 -18.55
C LYS A 440 -4.12 -16.43 -17.12
N PRO A 441 -3.98 -15.11 -16.84
CA PRO A 441 -4.54 -14.57 -15.61
C PRO A 441 -6.03 -14.91 -15.59
N LYS A 442 -6.49 -15.51 -14.48
CA LYS A 442 -7.93 -15.76 -14.28
C LYS A 442 -8.68 -14.44 -14.36
N VAL A 443 -9.55 -14.32 -15.36
CA VAL A 443 -10.88 -13.77 -15.11
C VAL A 443 -11.62 -14.89 -14.36
N PHE A 444 -11.97 -14.65 -13.10
CA PHE A 444 -12.81 -15.58 -12.35
C PHE A 444 -14.20 -15.64 -13.01
N ASP A 445 -14.60 -16.80 -13.54
CA ASP A 445 -15.76 -17.54 -13.02
C ASP A 445 -15.77 -18.99 -13.56
N SER A 446 -16.63 -19.80 -12.95
CA SER A 446 -16.61 -21.24 -12.71
C SER A 446 -17.74 -21.97 -13.44
N SER A 447 -17.50 -23.22 -13.85
CA SER A 447 -18.41 -24.40 -13.88
C SER A 447 -18.29 -25.30 -15.13
N GLU A 448 -17.99 -26.57 -14.88
CA GLU A 448 -18.23 -27.77 -15.74
C GLU A 448 -19.71 -28.23 -15.57
N PRO A 449 -20.35 -29.12 -16.41
CA PRO A 449 -19.81 -30.45 -16.80
C PRO A 449 -20.32 -31.18 -18.08
N SER A 450 -19.69 -32.35 -18.32
CA SER A 450 -20.22 -33.66 -18.83
C SER A 450 -20.14 -34.07 -20.33
N ALA A 451 -19.66 -35.31 -20.53
CA ALA A 451 -19.43 -36.06 -21.79
C ALA A 451 -20.71 -36.70 -22.40
N PRO A 452 -20.70 -37.19 -23.67
CA PRO A 452 -20.36 -38.61 -23.90
C PRO A 452 -19.70 -39.01 -25.25
N ASP A 453 -19.03 -40.17 -25.22
CA ASP A 453 -18.83 -41.26 -26.22
C ASP A 453 -18.40 -41.03 -27.69
N ALA A 454 -17.24 -41.65 -28.03
CA ALA A 454 -17.06 -42.76 -28.99
C ALA A 454 -15.93 -42.63 -30.07
N LYS A 455 -15.05 -43.67 -30.02
CA LYS A 455 -14.35 -44.42 -31.10
C LYS A 455 -12.93 -44.02 -31.55
N GLU A 456 -12.03 -45.01 -31.36
CA GLU A 456 -10.70 -45.18 -31.97
C GLU A 456 -10.73 -45.18 -33.51
N PRO A 457 -9.59 -44.85 -34.17
CA PRO A 457 -8.82 -45.93 -34.82
C PRO A 457 -7.28 -45.79 -34.86
N LYS A 458 -6.62 -46.93 -34.63
CA LYS A 458 -5.45 -47.59 -35.29
C LYS A 458 -4.31 -46.80 -35.99
N ILE A 459 -3.12 -46.95 -35.41
CA ILE A 459 -1.76 -47.27 -35.93
C ILE A 459 -1.50 -47.23 -37.46
N LEU A 460 -0.44 -46.52 -37.89
CA LEU A 460 0.79 -47.05 -38.56
C LEU A 460 1.86 -45.93 -38.81
N PRO A 461 3.17 -46.27 -38.93
CA PRO A 461 4.32 -45.37 -38.84
C PRO A 461 4.89 -44.94 -40.20
N ASN A 462 5.69 -43.86 -40.25
CA ASN A 462 6.93 -43.80 -41.06
C ASN A 462 7.76 -42.52 -40.85
N PHE A 463 9.08 -42.74 -40.84
CA PHE A 463 10.21 -41.82 -40.89
C PHE A 463 10.18 -40.84 -42.08
N TYR A 464 10.86 -39.68 -41.97
CA TYR A 464 11.94 -39.26 -42.90
C TYR A 464 12.83 -38.13 -42.33
N LYS A 465 14.15 -38.30 -42.52
CA LYS A 465 15.28 -37.35 -42.32
C LYS A 465 15.47 -36.47 -43.56
N PHE A 466 16.10 -35.29 -43.43
CA PHE A 466 17.10 -34.67 -44.35
C PHE A 466 17.82 -33.54 -43.55
N SER A 467 19.12 -33.52 -43.26
CA SER A 467 20.40 -33.51 -44.01
C SER A 467 20.75 -32.19 -44.71
N ALA A 468 21.69 -31.43 -44.15
CA ALA A 468 22.62 -30.56 -44.89
C ALA A 468 23.86 -30.23 -44.03
N ARG A 469 24.84 -31.16 -44.01
CA ARG A 469 26.15 -31.01 -43.36
C ARG A 469 27.21 -31.12 -44.46
N SER A 470 27.68 -30.02 -45.06
CA SER A 470 28.91 -30.08 -45.90
C SER A 470 29.59 -28.76 -46.33
N GLN A 471 29.27 -27.56 -45.84
CA GLN A 471 30.05 -26.35 -46.22
C GLN A 471 30.62 -25.53 -45.05
N ARG A 472 30.15 -25.75 -43.81
CA ARG A 472 30.60 -24.97 -42.64
C ARG A 472 31.89 -25.47 -41.98
N THR A 473 32.31 -26.71 -42.27
CA THR A 473 33.49 -27.32 -41.62
C THR A 473 34.82 -26.78 -42.15
N GLN A 474 34.88 -26.31 -43.40
CA GLN A 474 36.13 -25.80 -43.99
C GLN A 474 36.44 -24.34 -43.60
N GLN A 475 35.42 -23.51 -43.33
CA GLN A 475 35.62 -22.13 -42.87
C GLN A 475 35.96 -22.03 -41.37
N LEU A 476 35.50 -22.98 -40.55
CA LEU A 476 35.79 -22.99 -39.10
C LEU A 476 37.24 -23.40 -38.77
N ASP A 477 37.85 -24.29 -39.55
CA ASP A 477 39.23 -24.72 -39.33
C ASP A 477 40.24 -23.63 -39.72
N GLU A 478 39.92 -22.80 -40.72
CA GLU A 478 40.76 -21.68 -41.15
C GLU A 478 40.74 -20.52 -40.13
N LEU A 479 39.58 -20.27 -39.50
CA LEU A 479 39.43 -19.28 -38.42
C LEU A 479 40.13 -19.74 -37.11
N ARG A 480 40.06 -21.02 -36.76
CA ARG A 480 40.79 -21.58 -35.61
C ARG A 480 42.31 -21.47 -35.77
N ARG A 481 42.81 -21.66 -36.98
CA ARG A 481 44.26 -21.52 -37.27
C ARG A 481 44.72 -20.07 -37.11
N LYS A 482 43.90 -19.11 -37.54
CA LYS A 482 44.19 -17.67 -37.44
C LYS A 482 44.18 -17.18 -35.99
N PHE A 483 43.24 -17.71 -35.18
CA PHE A 483 43.14 -17.41 -33.76
C PHE A 483 44.35 -17.88 -32.96
N GLU A 484 44.88 -19.08 -33.24
CA GLU A 484 46.09 -19.57 -32.54
C GLU A 484 47.39 -18.89 -32.99
N GLU A 485 47.42 -18.37 -34.22
CA GLU A 485 48.54 -17.55 -34.71
C GLU A 485 48.58 -16.18 -34.02
N ASP A 486 47.41 -15.58 -33.75
CA ASP A 486 47.30 -14.31 -33.03
C ASP A 486 47.53 -14.46 -31.51
N LYS A 487 47.16 -15.60 -30.92
CA LYS A 487 47.48 -15.94 -29.53
C LYS A 487 48.99 -16.07 -29.31
N ARG A 488 49.72 -16.69 -30.26
CA ARG A 488 51.19 -16.77 -30.23
C ARG A 488 51.87 -15.40 -30.35
N LYS A 489 51.33 -14.49 -31.16
CA LYS A 489 51.82 -13.09 -31.25
C LYS A 489 51.60 -12.33 -29.94
N LEU A 490 50.50 -12.58 -29.24
CA LEU A 490 50.18 -11.94 -27.96
C LEU A 490 51.08 -12.43 -26.81
N GLU A 491 51.47 -13.71 -26.83
CA GLU A 491 52.42 -14.27 -25.85
C GLU A 491 53.85 -13.74 -26.08
N GLN A 492 54.27 -13.57 -27.33
CA GLN A 492 55.55 -12.92 -27.67
C GLN A 492 55.61 -11.44 -27.27
N LEU A 493 54.46 -10.75 -27.20
CA LEU A 493 54.38 -9.34 -26.76
C LEU A 493 54.42 -9.18 -25.23
N LYS A 494 54.15 -10.23 -24.46
CA LYS A 494 54.20 -10.22 -22.98
C LYS A 494 55.62 -10.35 -22.40
N GLU A 495 56.62 -10.73 -23.21
CA GLU A 495 58.03 -10.80 -22.77
C GLU A 495 58.79 -9.46 -22.80
N ALA A 496 58.15 -8.36 -23.25
CA ALA A 496 58.74 -7.02 -23.20
C ALA A 496 58.42 -6.32 -21.86
N GLN A 497 59.19 -6.61 -20.82
CA GLN A 497 59.17 -5.94 -19.50
C GLN A 497 59.23 -4.41 -19.58
N ILE A 498 58.52 -3.70 -18.67
CA ILE A 498 58.97 -2.55 -17.85
C ILE A 498 57.82 -2.06 -16.92
N PHE A 499 57.83 -2.44 -15.63
CA PHE A 499 57.89 -1.57 -14.42
C PHE A 499 57.66 -2.36 -13.11
N LYS A 500 58.46 -2.04 -12.07
CA LYS A 500 58.53 -2.68 -10.73
C LYS A 500 57.62 -2.00 -9.67
N PRO A 501 57.34 -2.67 -8.53
CA PRO A 501 56.28 -2.33 -7.57
C PRO A 501 56.74 -1.50 -6.35
N PHE A 502 55.78 -0.97 -5.59
CA PHE A 502 56.00 -0.35 -4.27
C PHE A 502 55.31 -1.17 -3.16
N GLY A 503 56.12 -1.75 -2.27
CA GLY A 503 56.08 -1.60 -0.80
C GLY A 503 54.97 -2.26 0.04
N ASP A 504 55.35 -3.35 0.73
CA ASP A 504 54.60 -4.05 1.78
C ASP A 504 54.40 -3.27 3.10
N GLY A 505 53.29 -3.56 3.78
CA GLY A 505 53.03 -3.22 5.19
C GLY A 505 51.74 -3.89 5.68
N GLY A 506 51.84 -5.15 6.08
CA GLY A 506 50.71 -6.04 6.35
C GLY A 506 50.02 -5.90 7.71
N TRP A 507 48.86 -6.55 7.82
CA TRP A 507 48.27 -7.03 9.08
C TRP A 507 47.70 -8.44 8.88
N SER A 508 48.02 -9.31 9.82
CA SER A 508 47.83 -10.77 9.82
C SER A 508 46.50 -11.21 10.46
N ARG A 509 45.96 -12.34 9.97
CA ARG A 509 44.83 -13.12 10.54
C ARG A 509 45.19 -13.75 11.91
N PRO A 510 44.19 -14.16 12.72
CA PRO A 510 43.98 -15.60 12.86
C PRO A 510 42.52 -16.11 13.03
N GLN A 511 42.25 -17.21 12.32
CA GLN A 511 41.52 -18.48 12.58
C GLN A 511 40.25 -18.62 13.45
N SER A 512 39.34 -19.43 12.86
CA SER A 512 38.09 -20.13 13.26
C SER A 512 38.25 -21.14 14.43
N VAL A 513 37.26 -21.74 15.14
CA VAL A 513 35.86 -22.24 14.95
C VAL A 513 35.28 -22.59 16.38
N PRO A 514 34.16 -23.33 16.62
CA PRO A 514 32.70 -23.06 16.55
C PRO A 514 31.97 -23.17 17.93
N CYS A 515 30.64 -22.99 18.02
CA CYS A 515 29.86 -23.46 19.19
C CYS A 515 28.43 -23.92 18.83
N GLN A 516 28.07 -25.13 19.30
CA GLN A 516 26.74 -25.75 19.26
C GLN A 516 26.10 -25.76 20.67
N SER A 517 24.80 -25.43 20.69
CA SER A 517 23.68 -26.08 21.40
C SER A 517 23.53 -26.12 22.95
N GLN A 518 22.24 -25.98 23.34
CA GLN A 518 21.48 -26.57 24.47
C GLN A 518 21.19 -25.76 25.76
N SER A 519 19.90 -25.36 25.86
CA SER A 519 18.88 -25.58 26.92
C SER A 519 19.18 -25.48 28.44
N GLU A 520 18.35 -24.64 29.09
CA GLU A 520 17.55 -24.85 30.33
C GLU A 520 18.17 -24.92 31.76
N VAL A 521 17.60 -24.05 32.64
CA VAL A 521 17.04 -24.33 34.00
C VAL A 521 17.85 -24.01 35.31
N TRP A 522 17.33 -22.98 36.02
CA TRP A 522 17.15 -22.72 37.49
C TRP A 522 18.30 -22.39 38.47
N GLY A 523 18.25 -21.16 39.02
CA GLY A 523 17.92 -20.86 40.44
C GLY A 523 19.02 -20.85 41.53
N HIS A 524 19.40 -19.66 42.04
CA HIS A 524 19.18 -19.19 43.44
C HIS A 524 20.00 -17.93 43.83
N SER A 525 19.28 -16.93 44.34
CA SER A 525 19.56 -16.08 45.53
C SER A 525 20.98 -15.60 45.84
N SER A 526 21.19 -14.27 45.89
CA SER A 526 21.37 -13.55 47.18
C SER A 526 21.40 -12.01 47.05
N ARG A 527 20.42 -11.38 47.71
CA ARG A 527 20.42 -10.13 48.50
C ARG A 527 21.52 -9.07 48.29
N LEU A 528 21.07 -7.85 48.02
CA LEU A 528 21.53 -6.64 48.72
C LEU A 528 20.35 -5.67 48.93
N TYR A 529 20.32 -5.11 50.13
CA TYR A 529 19.24 -4.37 50.79
C TYR A 529 19.30 -2.85 50.52
N LEU A 530 18.16 -2.19 50.79
CA LEU A 530 17.88 -0.77 51.15
C LEU A 530 17.10 0.03 50.09
N PRO A 531 16.21 0.97 50.51
CA PRO A 531 15.08 0.80 51.42
C PRO A 531 13.77 1.42 50.85
N CYS A 532 12.65 1.01 51.43
CA CYS A 532 11.32 1.61 51.22
C CYS A 532 11.29 3.05 51.78
N VAL A 533 10.84 4.01 50.98
CA VAL A 533 10.51 5.37 51.41
C VAL A 533 8.99 5.57 51.24
N PRO A 534 8.27 6.08 52.25
CA PRO A 534 6.83 6.27 52.20
C PRO A 534 6.47 7.56 51.46
N ASN A 535 5.60 7.48 50.45
CA ASN A 535 4.96 8.67 49.86
C ASN A 535 3.73 9.04 50.69
N HIS A 536 3.91 9.92 51.68
CA HIS A 536 2.86 10.78 52.21
C HIS A 536 3.28 12.23 51.98
N SER A 537 2.53 12.96 51.16
CA SER A 537 2.56 14.42 51.13
C SER A 537 1.86 14.96 52.38
N SER A 538 2.64 15.33 53.38
CA SER A 538 2.19 15.81 54.69
C SER A 538 1.88 17.32 54.70
N GLU A 539 0.90 17.75 53.91
CA GLU A 539 0.41 19.15 53.98
C GLU A 539 -1.10 19.28 54.16
N TYR A 540 -1.86 18.20 53.90
CA TYR A 540 -3.32 18.22 53.97
C TYR A 540 -3.87 17.10 54.86
N PRO A 541 -4.97 17.33 55.61
CA PRO A 541 -5.65 16.29 56.40
C PRO A 541 -6.09 15.09 55.56
N ALA A 542 -6.49 13.99 56.20
CA ALA A 542 -7.05 12.83 55.51
C ALA A 542 -8.27 13.24 54.66
N HIS A 543 -8.21 12.98 53.36
CA HIS A 543 -9.21 13.38 52.38
C HIS A 543 -9.37 12.33 51.31
N ASN A 544 -10.57 12.26 50.73
CA ASN A 544 -10.89 11.39 49.61
C ASN A 544 -10.98 12.22 48.33
N MET A 545 -10.34 11.72 47.28
CA MET A 545 -10.35 12.35 45.96
C MET A 545 -11.39 11.66 45.09
N ILE A 546 -12.41 12.41 44.71
CA ILE A 546 -13.46 11.94 43.81
C ILE A 546 -12.99 12.22 42.39
N ASN A 547 -12.81 11.15 41.60
CA ASN A 547 -12.39 11.23 40.20
C ASN A 547 -13.59 11.20 39.26
N MET A 548 -13.40 11.68 38.03
CA MET A 548 -14.39 11.66 36.96
C MET A 548 -14.83 10.21 36.67
N PRO A 549 -16.12 9.86 36.90
CA PRO A 549 -16.60 8.49 36.77
C PRO A 549 -16.88 8.12 35.30
N ALA A 550 -16.76 6.84 34.96
CA ALA A 550 -17.21 6.33 33.67
C ALA A 550 -18.72 6.06 33.72
N LEU A 551 -19.55 7.03 33.30
CA LEU A 551 -21.02 6.91 33.32
C LEU A 551 -21.59 6.09 32.14
N SER A 552 -20.72 5.62 31.24
CA SER A 552 -21.05 4.71 30.14
C SER A 552 -19.85 3.81 29.81
N PRO A 553 -20.04 2.53 29.44
CA PRO A 553 -18.94 1.61 29.10
C PRO A 553 -18.04 2.06 27.95
N THR A 554 -18.48 3.05 27.16
CA THR A 554 -17.75 3.61 26.02
C THR A 554 -17.23 5.03 26.28
N MET A 555 -17.37 5.56 27.50
CA MET A 555 -17.02 6.95 27.80
C MET A 555 -15.55 7.07 28.21
N THR A 556 -14.79 7.85 27.44
CA THR A 556 -13.41 8.24 27.78
C THR A 556 -13.32 9.67 28.31
N GLN A 557 -14.31 10.52 28.00
CA GLN A 557 -14.41 11.91 28.44
C GLN A 557 -15.88 12.37 28.56
N GLY A 558 -16.16 13.39 29.37
CA GLY A 558 -17.48 14.01 29.55
C GLY A 558 -17.39 15.51 29.85
N ASN A 559 -18.50 16.24 29.76
CA ASN A 559 -18.54 17.67 30.09
C ASN A 559 -19.14 17.88 31.50
N ILE A 560 -18.57 18.81 32.25
CA ILE A 560 -19.07 19.15 33.59
C ILE A 560 -20.19 20.18 33.45
N GLY A 561 -21.40 19.79 33.84
CA GLY A 561 -22.58 20.64 33.96
C GLY A 561 -22.67 21.29 35.33
N ALA A 562 -23.90 21.54 35.80
CA ALA A 562 -24.14 22.30 37.02
C ALA A 562 -23.79 21.51 38.28
N TRP A 563 -23.03 22.14 39.19
CA TRP A 563 -22.77 21.60 40.53
C TRP A 563 -23.99 21.81 41.43
N LYS A 564 -24.40 20.76 42.14
CA LYS A 564 -25.55 20.79 43.08
C LYS A 564 -25.13 20.99 44.53
N LYS A 565 -23.83 20.84 44.83
CA LYS A 565 -23.23 21.05 46.15
C LYS A 565 -22.07 22.03 46.04
N GLN A 566 -21.89 22.87 47.04
CA GLN A 566 -20.80 23.86 47.12
C GLN A 566 -19.74 23.44 48.16
N PRO A 567 -18.50 23.94 48.07
CA PRO A 567 -17.48 23.67 49.07
C PRO A 567 -17.95 24.08 50.48
N GLY A 568 -17.96 23.12 51.42
CA GLY A 568 -18.44 23.25 52.79
C GLY A 568 -19.75 22.52 53.09
N ASP A 569 -20.46 22.05 52.06
CA ASP A 569 -21.72 21.34 52.22
C ASP A 569 -21.51 19.89 52.68
N PRO A 570 -22.39 19.35 53.55
CA PRO A 570 -22.41 17.93 53.86
C PRO A 570 -22.88 17.13 52.64
N VAL A 571 -22.21 16.00 52.41
CA VAL A 571 -22.45 15.02 51.34
C VAL A 571 -22.70 13.68 52.02
N ASN A 572 -23.87 13.09 51.76
CA ASN A 572 -24.20 11.73 52.20
C ASN A 572 -24.22 10.77 51.00
N PRO A 573 -24.07 9.45 51.22
CA PRO A 573 -24.24 8.47 50.16
C PRO A 573 -25.63 8.58 49.52
N GLY A 574 -25.67 8.77 48.20
CA GLY A 574 -26.89 9.02 47.40
C GLY A 574 -27.15 10.49 47.07
N ASP A 575 -26.38 11.44 47.63
CA ASP A 575 -26.51 12.86 47.27
C ASP A 575 -25.89 13.14 45.89
N VAL A 576 -26.62 13.85 45.03
CA VAL A 576 -26.13 14.32 43.72
C VAL A 576 -25.11 15.45 43.91
N LEU A 577 -23.91 15.29 43.37
CA LEU A 577 -22.83 16.28 43.44
C LEU A 577 -22.83 17.25 42.25
N VAL A 578 -22.92 16.70 41.03
CA VAL A 578 -22.77 17.46 39.78
C VAL A 578 -23.48 16.75 38.63
N GLU A 579 -24.00 17.52 37.70
CA GLU A 579 -24.50 17.01 36.43
C GLU A 579 -23.35 16.83 35.45
N ILE A 580 -23.24 15.66 34.83
CA ILE A 580 -22.24 15.37 33.81
C ILE A 580 -22.97 15.14 32.48
N GLU A 581 -22.64 15.97 31.50
CA GLU A 581 -23.13 15.81 30.13
C GLU A 581 -22.20 14.86 29.37
N THR A 582 -22.76 13.72 28.96
CA THR A 582 -22.05 12.66 28.23
C THR A 582 -22.37 12.71 26.74
N ASP A 583 -21.75 11.83 25.97
CA ASP A 583 -21.99 11.64 24.53
C ASP A 583 -23.44 11.22 24.17
N LYS A 584 -24.24 10.82 25.17
CA LYS A 584 -25.58 10.23 24.98
C LYS A 584 -26.69 10.87 25.81
N ALA A 585 -26.38 11.42 26.98
CA ALA A 585 -27.34 12.05 27.88
C ALA A 585 -26.65 12.94 28.93
N GLN A 586 -27.41 13.86 29.52
CA GLN A 586 -27.04 14.52 30.77
C GLN A 586 -27.43 13.61 31.93
N MET A 587 -26.47 13.30 32.80
CA MET A 587 -26.65 12.36 33.91
C MET A 587 -26.21 13.01 35.21
N GLU A 588 -26.94 12.75 36.28
CA GLU A 588 -26.62 13.22 37.62
C GLU A 588 -25.64 12.25 38.29
N PHE A 589 -24.52 12.76 38.80
CA PHE A 589 -23.54 11.94 39.52
C PHE A 589 -23.80 11.97 41.03
N GLU A 590 -24.21 10.83 41.56
CA GLU A 590 -24.43 10.61 42.99
C GLU A 590 -23.13 10.18 43.70
N CYS A 591 -22.83 10.81 44.84
CA CYS A 591 -21.71 10.41 45.67
C CYS A 591 -22.05 9.15 46.48
N GLN A 592 -21.09 8.24 46.63
CA GLN A 592 -21.23 7.08 47.51
C GLN A 592 -20.54 7.26 48.87
N GLU A 593 -19.88 8.40 49.07
CA GLU A 593 -19.07 8.68 50.26
C GLU A 593 -19.76 9.69 51.18
N GLU A 594 -19.52 9.56 52.48
CA GLU A 594 -20.00 10.50 53.50
C GLU A 594 -18.89 11.48 53.89
N GLY A 595 -19.22 12.78 53.96
CA GLY A 595 -18.29 13.82 54.41
C GLY A 595 -18.74 15.22 54.06
N PHE A 596 -17.79 16.15 53.96
CA PHE A 596 -17.99 17.53 53.55
C PHE A 596 -17.21 17.80 52.27
N LEU A 597 -17.85 18.43 51.27
CA LEU A 597 -17.19 18.79 50.01
C LEU A 597 -16.12 19.86 50.30
N ALA A 598 -14.84 19.53 50.19
CA ALA A 598 -13.74 20.41 50.56
C ALA A 598 -13.39 21.41 49.45
N LYS A 599 -13.33 20.93 48.19
CA LYS A 599 -12.99 21.74 47.02
C LYS A 599 -13.44 21.07 45.72
N ILE A 600 -13.94 21.89 44.79
CA ILE A 600 -14.20 21.52 43.40
C ILE A 600 -12.91 21.76 42.58
N LEU A 601 -12.45 20.74 41.85
CA LEU A 601 -11.23 20.80 41.04
C LEU A 601 -11.52 21.02 39.55
N MET A 602 -12.74 20.69 39.09
CA MET A 602 -13.21 20.95 37.73
C MET A 602 -14.44 21.86 37.77
N GLU A 603 -14.29 23.07 37.22
CA GLU A 603 -15.34 24.09 37.24
C GLU A 603 -16.51 23.73 36.31
N GLU A 604 -17.70 24.25 36.63
CA GLU A 604 -18.89 24.15 35.79
C GLU A 604 -18.62 24.68 34.37
N GLY A 605 -19.04 23.93 33.35
CA GLY A 605 -18.81 24.25 31.95
C GLY A 605 -17.48 23.75 31.39
N THR A 606 -16.65 23.06 32.17
CA THR A 606 -15.43 22.38 31.68
C THR A 606 -15.82 21.32 30.64
N LYS A 607 -15.28 21.45 29.43
CA LYS A 607 -15.53 20.53 28.31
C LYS A 607 -14.43 19.49 28.19
N GLU A 608 -14.80 18.29 27.75
CA GLU A 608 -13.86 17.19 27.48
C GLU A 608 -13.03 16.77 28.70
N ALA A 609 -13.65 16.67 29.88
CA ALA A 609 -13.03 16.13 31.09
C ALA A 609 -12.84 14.61 30.98
N GLU A 610 -11.59 14.14 30.99
CA GLU A 610 -11.22 12.73 30.88
C GLU A 610 -11.65 11.90 32.10
N VAL A 611 -12.13 10.69 31.85
CA VAL A 611 -12.49 9.72 32.90
C VAL A 611 -11.25 9.35 33.72
N GLY A 612 -11.39 9.36 35.04
CA GLY A 612 -10.28 9.15 35.99
C GLY A 612 -9.60 10.42 36.49
N ARG A 613 -9.86 11.59 35.88
CA ARG A 613 -9.27 12.86 36.34
C ARG A 613 -9.94 13.36 37.64
N PRO A 614 -9.19 13.95 38.60
CA PRO A 614 -9.76 14.46 39.85
C PRO A 614 -10.85 15.52 39.63
N LEU A 615 -12.04 15.25 40.15
CA LEU A 615 -13.25 16.07 40.03
C LEU A 615 -13.44 16.98 41.25
N ALA A 616 -13.33 16.42 42.46
CA ALA A 616 -13.48 17.13 43.73
C ALA A 616 -12.82 16.39 44.91
N ILE A 617 -12.72 17.06 46.07
CA ILE A 617 -12.17 16.50 47.31
C ILE A 617 -13.25 16.49 48.39
N ILE A 618 -13.35 15.40 49.14
CA ILE A 618 -14.24 15.25 50.30
C ILE A 618 -13.40 15.01 51.56
N VAL A 619 -13.77 15.65 52.67
CA VAL A 619 -13.16 15.47 54.00
C VAL A 619 -14.19 15.03 55.04
N GLN A 620 -13.78 14.25 56.04
CA GLN A 620 -14.72 13.74 57.06
C GLN A 620 -15.14 14.80 58.09
N LYS A 621 -14.29 15.79 58.37
CA LYS A 621 -14.55 16.83 59.38
C LYS A 621 -14.76 18.18 58.73
N LYS A 622 -15.79 18.91 59.17
CA LYS A 622 -16.12 20.24 58.64
C LYS A 622 -14.99 21.26 58.86
N GLU A 623 -14.21 21.10 59.94
CA GLU A 623 -13.10 21.98 60.28
C GLU A 623 -11.90 21.88 59.31
N ASP A 624 -11.85 20.84 58.49
CA ASP A 624 -10.74 20.59 57.56
C ASP A 624 -10.99 21.14 56.14
N VAL A 625 -12.22 21.58 55.83
CA VAL A 625 -12.61 22.14 54.51
C VAL A 625 -11.74 23.35 54.12
N ASP A 626 -11.52 24.27 55.06
CA ASP A 626 -10.79 25.51 54.80
C ASP A 626 -9.32 25.29 54.44
N LYS A 627 -8.75 24.14 54.83
CA LYS A 627 -7.35 23.79 54.55
C LYS A 627 -7.11 23.46 53.09
N PHE A 628 -8.14 23.07 52.33
CA PHE A 628 -8.02 22.68 50.91
C PHE A 628 -8.21 23.82 49.91
N LYS A 629 -8.46 25.06 50.35
CA LYS A 629 -8.69 26.23 49.46
C LYS A 629 -7.60 26.42 48.40
N ASN A 630 -6.33 26.16 48.74
CA ASN A 630 -5.18 26.34 47.85
C ASN A 630 -4.68 25.04 47.17
N PHE A 631 -5.39 23.93 47.31
CA PHE A 631 -4.97 22.65 46.75
C PHE A 631 -4.98 22.67 45.20
N LYS A 632 -3.94 22.15 44.55
CA LYS A 632 -3.84 21.91 43.09
C LYS A 632 -3.35 20.47 42.87
N ALA A 633 -4.07 19.68 42.08
CA ALA A 633 -3.65 18.32 41.72
C ALA A 633 -2.69 18.36 40.51
N GLU A 634 -1.54 17.68 40.59
CA GLU A 634 -0.72 17.33 39.44
C GLU A 634 -1.30 16.08 38.76
N ALA A 635 -1.44 16.10 37.43
CA ALA A 635 -1.98 14.99 36.65
C ALA A 635 -0.88 13.94 36.42
N THR A 636 -1.07 12.73 36.96
CA THR A 636 -0.24 11.56 36.66
C THR A 636 -1.00 10.64 35.68
N ASP A 637 -0.47 10.50 34.47
CA ASP A 637 -0.86 9.49 33.49
C ASP A 637 -0.34 8.11 33.94
N ASP A 638 -1.23 7.25 34.43
CA ASP A 638 -1.05 5.79 34.39
C ASP A 638 -2.37 5.08 34.76
N ALA A 639 -3.08 4.56 33.76
CA ALA A 639 -4.22 3.66 33.95
C ALA A 639 -4.06 2.41 33.07
N LYS A 640 -3.54 1.34 33.68
CA LYS A 640 -3.62 -0.04 33.17
C LYS A 640 -4.63 -0.82 34.01
N SER A 641 -5.54 -1.49 33.29
CA SER A 641 -6.63 -2.33 33.77
C SER A 641 -6.15 -3.56 34.55
N GLU A 642 -6.87 -3.93 35.63
CA GLU A 642 -7.07 -5.32 36.04
C GLU A 642 -8.51 -5.57 36.53
N LYS A 643 -9.10 -6.69 36.07
CA LYS A 643 -10.34 -7.33 36.56
C LYS A 643 -9.97 -8.38 37.61
N VAL A 644 -10.93 -8.76 38.48
CA VAL A 644 -11.51 -10.13 38.59
C VAL A 644 -12.54 -10.24 39.75
N ASP A 645 -13.76 -10.64 39.34
CA ASP A 645 -14.76 -11.57 39.89
C ASP A 645 -15.29 -11.64 41.36
N LYS A 646 -16.65 -11.66 41.37
CA LYS A 646 -17.62 -12.60 41.98
C LYS A 646 -18.15 -12.43 43.42
N ALA A 647 -19.47 -12.16 43.47
CA ALA A 647 -20.55 -13.06 43.92
C ALA A 647 -21.43 -12.62 45.13
N ASP A 648 -22.73 -12.61 44.81
CA ASP A 648 -23.89 -13.12 45.55
C ASP A 648 -24.74 -12.27 46.53
N LYS A 649 -26.05 -12.31 46.19
CA LYS A 649 -27.30 -12.15 46.98
C LYS A 649 -27.70 -10.73 47.43
N ALA A 650 -28.98 -10.40 47.56
CA ALA A 650 -30.28 -10.84 47.03
C ALA A 650 -31.33 -9.91 47.67
N ASP A 651 -32.35 -9.58 46.89
CA ASP A 651 -33.74 -9.32 47.29
C ASP A 651 -34.16 -8.06 48.09
N LYS A 652 -35.14 -7.39 47.45
CA LYS A 652 -36.44 -6.91 47.99
C LYS A 652 -36.41 -5.69 48.94
N VAL A 653 -37.34 -4.74 48.93
CA VAL A 653 -38.68 -4.58 48.32
C VAL A 653 -39.14 -3.16 48.67
N GLU A 654 -39.84 -2.50 47.73
CA GLU A 654 -41.00 -1.59 47.91
C GLU A 654 -40.92 -0.41 48.91
N LYS A 655 -41.63 0.73 48.77
CA LYS A 655 -42.62 1.34 47.86
C LYS A 655 -43.11 2.59 48.62
N VAL A 656 -43.92 3.40 47.93
CA VAL A 656 -44.91 4.37 48.47
C VAL A 656 -44.34 5.78 48.58
N GLU A 657 -44.60 6.65 47.58
CA GLU A 657 -45.73 7.62 47.50
C GLU A 657 -45.60 8.72 48.59
N LYS A 658 -45.92 9.99 48.39
CA LYS A 658 -46.72 10.74 47.41
C LYS A 658 -46.56 12.23 47.72
N ALA A 659 -46.74 13.06 46.69
CA ALA A 659 -47.49 14.33 46.69
C ALA A 659 -46.90 15.51 47.53
N ASP A 660 -47.07 16.78 47.19
CA ASP A 660 -47.84 17.47 46.15
C ASP A 660 -47.38 18.95 46.17
N VAL A 661 -47.42 19.62 45.00
CA VAL A 661 -48.02 20.97 44.76
C VAL A 661 -47.43 22.19 45.53
N GLN A 662 -47.15 23.39 44.99
CA GLN A 662 -47.73 24.26 43.95
C GLN A 662 -46.67 25.39 43.70
N GLU A 663 -46.32 25.78 42.47
CA GLU A 663 -46.94 26.82 41.62
C GLU A 663 -46.61 28.30 42.00
N THR A 664 -46.04 29.03 41.04
CA THR A 664 -46.31 30.45 40.61
C THR A 664 -45.13 30.93 39.73
N SER A 665 -45.26 31.04 38.39
CA SER A 665 -45.64 32.23 37.58
C SER A 665 -44.84 33.51 37.91
N LYS A 666 -44.30 34.37 37.03
CA LYS A 666 -44.41 34.71 35.59
C LYS A 666 -43.25 35.72 35.30
N ALA A 667 -42.47 35.59 34.23
CA ALA A 667 -42.56 36.29 32.92
C ALA A 667 -42.23 37.81 32.87
N LYS A 668 -41.21 38.20 32.08
CA LYS A 668 -41.15 39.29 31.04
C LYS A 668 -39.69 39.58 30.59
N THR A 669 -39.29 39.28 29.34
CA THR A 669 -39.24 40.09 28.09
C THR A 669 -38.12 41.14 27.99
N VAL A 670 -37.06 40.89 27.20
CA VAL A 670 -36.72 41.41 25.84
C VAL A 670 -36.38 42.91 25.73
N SER A 671 -35.15 43.24 25.33
CA SER A 671 -34.83 44.39 24.44
C SER A 671 -33.50 44.20 23.69
N THR A 672 -33.47 44.71 22.45
CA THR A 672 -32.50 44.54 21.36
C THR A 672 -31.54 45.73 21.14
N SER A 673 -30.45 45.46 20.39
CA SER A 673 -29.60 46.35 19.54
C SER A 673 -28.43 47.14 20.18
N PRO A 674 -27.40 47.62 19.42
CA PRO A 674 -26.90 47.28 18.08
C PRO A 674 -25.34 47.14 17.96
N ALA A 675 -24.85 46.84 16.75
CA ALA A 675 -23.44 46.76 16.33
C ALA A 675 -22.73 48.14 16.22
N PRO A 676 -21.39 48.22 16.29
CA PRO A 676 -20.63 49.44 15.97
C PRO A 676 -20.01 49.43 14.55
N GLU A 677 -20.13 50.58 13.90
CA GLU A 677 -19.54 50.99 12.62
C GLU A 677 -18.04 51.29 12.71
N SER A 678 -17.40 51.21 11.54
CA SER A 678 -16.00 51.50 11.20
C SER A 678 -15.69 53.00 11.06
N SER A 679 -14.48 53.41 11.45
CA SER A 679 -13.91 54.74 11.21
C SER A 679 -12.71 54.71 10.20
N PRO A 680 -12.42 55.83 9.49
CA PRO A 680 -11.58 55.87 8.26
C PRO A 680 -10.05 56.01 8.52
N PRO A 681 -9.18 55.87 7.49
CA PRO A 681 -7.75 55.60 7.67
C PRO A 681 -6.92 56.86 7.93
N GLN A 682 -5.98 56.79 8.88
CA GLN A 682 -4.95 57.83 9.08
C GLN A 682 -3.64 57.48 8.37
N THR A 683 -3.09 58.50 7.71
CA THR A 683 -1.85 58.54 6.97
C THR A 683 -0.62 58.58 7.87
N GLY A 684 0.32 57.66 7.62
CA GLY A 684 1.78 57.83 7.74
C GLY A 684 2.37 58.36 9.05
N SER A 685 2.54 57.49 10.06
CA SER A 685 3.47 57.73 11.18
C SER A 685 4.71 56.83 11.05
N ARG A 686 5.89 57.41 11.29
CA ARG A 686 7.19 56.74 11.17
C ARG A 686 7.37 55.77 12.34
N VAL A 687 7.39 54.46 12.07
CA VAL A 687 7.56 53.41 13.10
C VAL A 687 8.94 53.49 13.75
N ILE A 688 8.98 53.80 15.05
CA ILE A 688 10.19 53.88 15.87
C ILE A 688 10.41 52.50 16.53
N ALA A 689 11.24 51.67 15.92
CA ALA A 689 11.58 50.33 16.44
C ALA A 689 13.10 50.17 16.57
N SER A 690 13.53 49.43 17.60
CA SER A 690 14.95 49.10 17.79
C SER A 690 15.48 48.21 16.64
N PRO A 691 16.80 48.27 16.29
CA PRO A 691 17.37 47.45 15.23
C PRO A 691 17.14 45.95 15.43
N LEU A 692 17.18 45.50 16.68
CA LEU A 692 16.93 44.11 17.06
C LEU A 692 15.46 43.73 16.90
N ALA A 693 14.52 44.60 17.26
CA ALA A 693 13.09 44.37 17.05
C ALA A 693 12.73 44.32 15.55
N LYS A 694 13.35 45.15 14.70
CA LYS A 694 13.18 45.09 13.23
C LYS A 694 13.70 43.79 12.63
N SER A 695 14.85 43.32 13.10
CA SER A 695 15.43 42.04 12.70
C SER A 695 14.50 40.88 13.09
N VAL A 696 14.06 40.83 14.35
CA VAL A 696 13.18 39.77 14.87
C VAL A 696 11.82 39.80 14.18
N ALA A 697 11.22 40.98 13.96
CA ALA A 697 9.96 41.11 13.25
C ALA A 697 10.05 40.65 11.78
N LYS A 698 11.16 40.95 11.10
CA LYS A 698 11.42 40.48 9.72
C LYS A 698 11.63 38.97 9.65
N THR A 699 12.33 38.38 10.62
CA THR A 699 12.53 36.93 10.70
C THR A 699 11.24 36.19 11.07
N MET A 700 10.36 36.82 11.86
CA MET A 700 9.12 36.21 12.37
C MET A 700 7.87 36.58 11.57
N GLY A 701 7.98 37.42 10.53
CA GLY A 701 6.86 37.83 9.67
C GLY A 701 5.82 38.72 10.36
N VAL A 702 6.20 39.46 11.40
CA VAL A 702 5.30 40.31 12.21
C VAL A 702 5.36 41.75 11.69
N ASP A 703 4.20 42.38 11.41
CA ASP A 703 4.14 43.80 11.05
C ASP A 703 4.25 44.69 12.30
N LEU A 704 5.16 45.67 12.24
CA LEU A 704 5.47 46.58 13.34
C LEU A 704 4.49 47.77 13.42
N SER A 705 3.67 47.99 12.39
CA SER A 705 2.76 49.14 12.31
C SER A 705 1.65 49.14 13.37
N GLY A 706 1.28 47.96 13.88
CA GLY A 706 0.22 47.76 14.87
C GLY A 706 0.70 47.46 16.30
N ILE A 707 2.01 47.47 16.56
CA ILE A 707 2.58 47.13 17.87
C ILE A 707 2.87 48.41 18.65
N THR A 708 2.32 48.53 19.86
CA THR A 708 2.63 49.63 20.78
C THR A 708 3.95 49.33 21.47
N GLY A 709 4.97 50.16 21.27
CA GLY A 709 6.31 49.93 21.80
C GLY A 709 6.44 50.28 23.28
N SER A 710 7.00 49.36 24.06
CA SER A 710 7.21 49.53 25.52
C SER A 710 8.55 50.18 25.89
N GLY A 711 9.42 50.47 24.91
CA GLY A 711 10.72 51.11 25.12
C GLY A 711 10.67 52.65 25.27
N PRO A 712 11.79 53.30 25.62
CA PRO A 712 11.88 54.75 25.78
C PRO A 712 11.41 55.48 24.50
N ASP A 713 10.60 56.53 24.68
CA ASP A 713 9.92 57.28 23.62
C ASP A 713 8.93 56.46 22.76
N GLY A 714 8.33 55.40 23.31
CA GLY A 714 7.36 54.54 22.61
C GLY A 714 8.00 53.60 21.59
N ARG A 715 9.29 53.28 21.77
CA ARG A 715 10.06 52.46 20.83
C ARG A 715 9.72 50.98 20.96
N ILE A 716 9.45 50.31 19.83
CA ILE A 716 9.20 48.87 19.81
C ILE A 716 10.50 48.11 20.10
N VAL A 717 10.48 47.30 21.17
CA VAL A 717 11.58 46.45 21.62
C VAL A 717 11.29 44.97 21.33
N LYS A 718 12.28 44.11 21.53
CA LYS A 718 12.19 42.68 21.16
C LYS A 718 11.03 41.96 21.85
N SER A 719 10.75 42.28 23.12
CA SER A 719 9.64 41.70 23.89
C SER A 719 8.29 41.95 23.23
N ASP A 720 8.05 43.17 22.76
CA ASP A 720 6.78 43.58 22.14
C ASP A 720 6.47 42.76 20.86
N VAL A 721 7.52 42.45 20.09
CA VAL A 721 7.41 41.62 18.87
C VAL A 721 7.13 40.15 19.21
N LEU A 722 7.65 39.66 20.34
CA LEU A 722 7.44 38.29 20.79
C LEU A 722 6.04 38.11 21.40
N GLU A 723 5.55 39.10 22.15
CA GLU A 723 4.20 39.10 22.73
C GLU A 723 3.11 39.24 21.67
N ALA A 724 3.35 40.03 20.62
CA ALA A 724 2.43 40.16 19.48
C ALA A 724 2.25 38.85 18.68
N ARG A 725 3.17 37.88 18.82
CA ARG A 725 3.03 36.53 18.22
C ARG A 725 2.30 35.55 19.13
N ALA A 726 2.35 35.76 20.46
CA ALA A 726 1.68 34.89 21.43
C ALA A 726 0.15 35.05 21.39
N THR A 727 -0.35 36.15 20.82
CA THR A 727 -1.75 36.28 20.42
C THR A 727 -1.90 35.81 18.97
N PRO A 728 -2.76 34.81 18.67
CA PRO A 728 -2.91 34.31 17.31
C PRO A 728 -3.55 35.38 16.43
N ALA A 729 -2.73 36.07 15.63
CA ALA A 729 -3.21 36.94 14.58
C ALA A 729 -3.84 36.09 13.46
N LYS A 730 -5.14 36.31 13.19
CA LYS A 730 -5.80 35.83 11.96
C LYS A 730 -5.01 36.35 10.76
N SER A 731 -4.31 35.46 10.07
CA SER A 731 -3.61 35.79 8.83
C SER A 731 -4.62 36.02 7.71
N THR A 732 -4.87 37.29 7.37
CA THR A 732 -5.55 37.67 6.13
C THR A 732 -4.53 37.71 5.00
N THR A 733 -4.23 36.55 4.42
CA THR A 733 -3.74 36.48 3.05
C THR A 733 -4.94 36.77 2.14
N PRO A 734 -4.85 37.63 1.10
CA PRO A 734 -5.94 37.78 0.14
C PRO A 734 -5.97 36.51 -0.73
N GLY A 735 -6.58 35.47 -0.18
CA GLY A 735 -6.79 34.16 -0.77
C GLY A 735 -8.26 33.99 -1.15
N THR A 736 -8.50 33.14 -2.15
CA THR A 736 -9.80 32.60 -2.55
C THR A 736 -10.80 32.53 -1.40
N GLU A 737 -12.02 33.04 -1.60
CA GLU A 737 -13.09 32.95 -0.62
C GLU A 737 -13.29 31.50 -0.19
N TYR A 738 -12.98 31.19 1.08
CA TYR A 738 -13.32 29.93 1.73
C TYR A 738 -14.01 30.22 3.05
N VAL A 739 -14.81 29.26 3.51
CA VAL A 739 -15.53 29.33 4.78
C VAL A 739 -15.16 28.11 5.60
N ASP A 740 -14.57 28.34 6.77
CA ASP A 740 -14.32 27.29 7.74
C ASP A 740 -15.61 26.98 8.51
N ILE A 741 -16.10 25.75 8.37
CA ILE A 741 -17.27 25.26 9.11
C ILE A 741 -16.77 24.37 10.25
N PRO A 742 -17.04 24.71 11.53
CA PRO A 742 -16.58 23.91 12.66
C PRO A 742 -17.19 22.50 12.64
N LEU A 743 -16.40 21.49 13.01
CA LEU A 743 -16.87 20.11 13.09
C LEU A 743 -17.84 19.93 14.26
N SER A 744 -19.04 19.40 13.96
CA SER A 744 -19.95 18.91 15.00
C SER A 744 -19.33 17.72 15.77
N ASN A 745 -19.69 17.58 17.05
CA ASN A 745 -19.23 16.44 17.87
C ASN A 745 -19.59 15.08 17.23
N MET A 746 -20.80 14.96 16.69
CA MET A 746 -21.25 13.75 16.00
C MET A 746 -20.34 13.38 14.81
N ARG A 747 -19.90 14.36 14.01
CA ARG A 747 -18.99 14.12 12.88
C ARG A 747 -17.59 13.68 13.35
N LYS A 748 -17.11 14.22 14.47
CA LYS A 748 -15.83 13.78 15.08
C LYS A 748 -15.90 12.31 15.51
N VAL A 749 -16.95 11.91 16.22
CA VAL A 749 -17.15 10.52 16.67
C VAL A 749 -17.26 9.55 15.50
N ILE A 750 -18.03 9.90 14.46
CA ILE A 750 -18.14 9.08 13.24
C ILE A 750 -16.76 8.94 12.57
N ALA A 751 -16.01 10.04 12.43
CA ALA A 751 -14.67 10.01 11.84
C ALA A 751 -13.71 9.11 12.62
N GLN A 752 -13.74 9.18 13.96
CA GLN A 752 -12.93 8.31 14.82
C GLN A 752 -13.28 6.83 14.63
N ARG A 753 -14.58 6.46 14.68
CA ARG A 753 -15.03 5.07 14.50
C ARG A 753 -14.71 4.50 13.13
N LEU A 754 -14.89 5.30 12.07
CA LEU A 754 -14.55 4.87 10.71
C LEU A 754 -13.04 4.67 10.54
N THR A 755 -12.24 5.54 11.16
CA THR A 755 -10.77 5.44 11.16
C THR A 755 -10.32 4.17 11.90
N GLU A 756 -10.83 3.96 13.12
CA GLU A 756 -10.56 2.76 13.91
C GLU A 756 -10.91 1.48 13.15
N SER A 757 -12.13 1.42 12.58
CA SER A 757 -12.57 0.29 11.77
C SER A 757 -11.62 0.01 10.61
N LYS A 758 -11.24 1.04 9.85
CA LYS A 758 -10.46 0.85 8.63
C LYS A 758 -8.98 0.55 8.88
N GLN A 759 -8.45 0.98 10.02
CA GLN A 759 -7.08 0.69 10.44
C GLN A 759 -6.95 -0.68 11.11
N SER A 760 -7.97 -1.12 11.86
CA SER A 760 -7.90 -2.33 12.69
C SER A 760 -8.51 -3.58 12.06
N ILE A 761 -9.53 -3.44 11.20
CA ILE A 761 -10.23 -4.55 10.56
C ILE A 761 -9.63 -4.82 9.18
N PRO A 762 -9.05 -6.02 8.92
CA PRO A 762 -8.60 -6.40 7.59
C PRO A 762 -9.80 -6.68 6.69
N HIS A 763 -10.27 -5.63 6.01
CA HIS A 763 -11.41 -5.72 5.09
C HIS A 763 -11.03 -6.45 3.82
N TYR A 764 -11.83 -7.45 3.45
CA TYR A 764 -11.92 -7.94 2.07
C TYR A 764 -13.38 -7.84 1.60
N TYR A 765 -13.57 -7.93 0.28
CA TYR A 765 -14.86 -7.64 -0.35
C TYR A 765 -15.27 -8.78 -1.27
N LEU A 766 -16.51 -9.22 -1.13
CA LEU A 766 -17.15 -10.20 -2.01
C LEU A 766 -18.31 -9.53 -2.73
N THR A 767 -18.41 -9.73 -4.04
CA THR A 767 -19.45 -9.10 -4.88
C THR A 767 -20.16 -10.14 -5.70
N ILE A 768 -21.49 -10.06 -5.75
CA ILE A 768 -22.33 -10.92 -6.60
C ILE A 768 -23.38 -10.07 -7.32
N ASP A 769 -23.85 -10.58 -8.45
CA ASP A 769 -25.04 -10.08 -9.16
C ASP A 769 -26.25 -10.97 -8.86
N ILE A 770 -27.39 -10.33 -8.63
CA ILE A 770 -28.66 -10.95 -8.25
C ILE A 770 -29.73 -10.57 -9.27
N ASN A 771 -30.47 -11.55 -9.79
CA ASN A 771 -31.63 -11.31 -10.61
C ASN A 771 -32.84 -10.88 -9.75
N MET A 772 -33.36 -9.68 -10.01
CA MET A 772 -34.43 -9.06 -9.21
C MET A 772 -35.84 -9.29 -9.75
N GLU A 773 -36.00 -9.98 -10.89
CA GLU A 773 -37.31 -10.11 -11.55
C GLU A 773 -38.38 -10.72 -10.64
N ASN A 774 -38.06 -11.82 -9.96
CA ASN A 774 -39.01 -12.54 -9.13
C ASN A 774 -39.44 -11.72 -7.91
N ILE A 775 -38.50 -11.02 -7.27
CA ILE A 775 -38.82 -10.07 -6.19
C ILE A 775 -39.65 -8.91 -6.70
N THR A 776 -39.31 -8.32 -7.85
CA THR A 776 -40.07 -7.19 -8.41
C THR A 776 -41.51 -7.60 -8.70
N LYS A 777 -41.73 -8.79 -9.28
CA LYS A 777 -43.06 -9.37 -9.53
C LYS A 777 -43.82 -9.65 -8.23
N LEU A 778 -43.18 -10.28 -7.24
CA LEU A 778 -43.81 -10.60 -5.95
C LEU A 778 -44.18 -9.34 -5.17
N ARG A 779 -43.28 -8.35 -5.11
CA ARG A 779 -43.52 -7.05 -4.48
C ARG A 779 -44.71 -6.33 -5.12
N ALA A 780 -44.80 -6.33 -6.44
CA ALA A 780 -45.95 -5.75 -7.15
C ALA A 780 -47.26 -6.44 -6.74
N ARG A 781 -47.26 -7.78 -6.67
CA ARG A 781 -48.42 -8.57 -6.23
C ARG A 781 -48.83 -8.27 -4.78
N PHE A 782 -47.88 -8.17 -3.85
CA PHE A 782 -48.16 -7.84 -2.45
C PHE A 782 -48.71 -6.43 -2.28
N ASN A 783 -48.13 -5.45 -2.98
CA ASN A 783 -48.58 -4.06 -2.90
C ASN A 783 -49.95 -3.84 -3.58
N GLN A 784 -50.27 -4.61 -4.63
CA GLN A 784 -51.59 -4.57 -5.25
C GLN A 784 -52.68 -5.13 -4.32
N LYS A 785 -52.39 -6.23 -3.61
CA LYS A 785 -53.33 -6.85 -2.65
C LYS A 785 -53.51 -6.05 -1.37
N GLY A 786 -52.55 -5.22 -0.98
CA GLY A 786 -52.59 -4.45 0.27
C GLY A 786 -53.50 -3.23 0.24
N THR A 787 -54.16 -2.91 -0.89
CA THR A 787 -55.14 -1.79 -1.04
C THR A 787 -54.73 -0.47 -0.39
N GLY A 788 -53.42 -0.16 -0.36
CA GLY A 788 -52.87 1.06 0.24
C GLY A 788 -52.64 1.04 1.75
N GLU A 789 -53.03 -0.02 2.48
CA GLU A 789 -52.81 -0.15 3.93
C GLU A 789 -51.32 -0.29 4.28
N TYR A 790 -50.54 -0.87 3.36
CA TYR A 790 -49.10 -1.04 3.51
C TYR A 790 -48.39 -0.97 2.18
N LYS A 791 -47.10 -0.60 2.22
CA LYS A 791 -46.22 -0.56 1.05
C LYS A 791 -44.90 -1.23 1.37
N ILE A 792 -44.66 -2.38 0.75
CA ILE A 792 -43.43 -3.16 0.90
C ILE A 792 -42.38 -2.65 -0.09
N SER A 793 -41.18 -2.41 0.42
CA SER A 793 -40.00 -1.98 -0.32
C SER A 793 -39.08 -3.16 -0.65
N VAL A 794 -38.15 -2.97 -1.59
CA VAL A 794 -37.10 -3.99 -1.86
C VAL A 794 -36.18 -4.14 -0.63
N ASN A 795 -35.97 -3.06 0.13
CA ASN A 795 -35.14 -3.10 1.33
C ASN A 795 -35.71 -4.04 2.40
N ASP A 796 -37.03 -4.18 2.48
CA ASP A 796 -37.69 -5.10 3.43
C ASP A 796 -37.36 -6.57 3.10
N PHE A 797 -37.27 -6.92 1.82
CA PHE A 797 -36.82 -8.25 1.37
C PHE A 797 -35.34 -8.47 1.66
N ILE A 798 -34.50 -7.45 1.42
CA ILE A 798 -33.06 -7.52 1.70
C ILE A 798 -32.81 -7.77 3.20
N ILE A 799 -33.48 -7.04 4.09
CA ILE A 799 -33.38 -7.24 5.54
C ILE A 799 -33.77 -8.68 5.91
N LYS A 800 -34.90 -9.18 5.39
CA LYS A 800 -35.38 -10.53 5.68
C LYS A 800 -34.44 -11.61 5.15
N ALA A 801 -33.96 -11.46 3.92
CA ALA A 801 -33.03 -12.40 3.28
C ALA A 801 -31.67 -12.43 4.00
N SER A 802 -31.12 -11.27 4.37
CA SER A 802 -29.87 -11.20 5.14
C SER A 802 -30.02 -11.86 6.51
N ALA A 803 -31.14 -11.64 7.20
CA ALA A 803 -31.41 -12.27 8.50
C ALA A 803 -31.56 -13.80 8.38
N ARG A 804 -32.22 -14.29 7.33
CA ARG A 804 -32.36 -15.74 7.08
C ARG A 804 -31.02 -16.38 6.71
N ALA A 805 -30.24 -15.76 5.83
CA ALA A 805 -28.92 -16.24 5.45
C ALA A 805 -27.96 -16.32 6.66
N MET A 806 -28.07 -15.40 7.61
CA MET A 806 -27.32 -15.49 8.88
C MET A 806 -27.80 -16.61 9.82
N SER A 807 -29.02 -17.12 9.65
CA SER A 807 -29.47 -18.31 10.38
C SER A 807 -28.86 -19.59 9.79
N ASP A 808 -28.63 -19.61 8.47
CA ASP A 808 -28.02 -20.74 7.76
C ASP A 808 -26.49 -20.75 7.88
N VAL A 809 -25.87 -19.57 7.90
CA VAL A 809 -24.42 -19.37 8.05
C VAL A 809 -24.16 -18.45 9.25
N PRO A 810 -24.24 -19.00 10.48
CA PRO A 810 -24.20 -18.20 11.71
C PRO A 810 -22.81 -17.61 12.01
N GLU A 811 -21.75 -18.07 11.36
CA GLU A 811 -20.38 -17.54 11.48
C GLU A 811 -20.30 -16.08 11.01
N VAL A 812 -21.10 -15.70 10.00
CA VAL A 812 -21.22 -14.31 9.53
C VAL A 812 -21.91 -13.42 10.57
N ASN A 813 -22.76 -14.00 11.42
CA ASN A 813 -23.44 -13.30 12.49
C ASN A 813 -22.57 -13.26 13.76
N SER A 814 -21.41 -12.61 13.68
CA SER A 814 -20.40 -12.60 14.75
C SER A 814 -19.77 -11.23 15.01
N ALA A 815 -19.04 -11.12 16.12
CA ALA A 815 -18.26 -9.94 16.52
C ALA A 815 -16.87 -10.36 17.02
N TRP A 816 -15.84 -9.61 16.65
CA TRP A 816 -14.46 -9.85 17.07
C TRP A 816 -14.14 -9.08 18.36
N HIS A 817 -13.76 -9.78 19.44
CA HIS A 817 -13.42 -9.19 20.75
C HIS A 817 -11.94 -9.34 21.13
N GLY A 818 -11.05 -9.57 20.15
CA GLY A 818 -9.61 -9.70 20.37
C GLY A 818 -9.18 -11.07 20.88
N SER A 819 -9.71 -11.52 22.02
CA SER A 819 -9.39 -12.83 22.61
C SER A 819 -10.38 -13.94 22.22
N PHE A 820 -11.59 -13.58 21.81
CA PHE A 820 -12.61 -14.52 21.37
C PHE A 820 -13.51 -13.92 20.29
N ILE A 821 -14.18 -14.78 19.52
CA ILE A 821 -15.25 -14.42 18.59
C ILE A 821 -16.58 -14.63 19.30
N ARG A 822 -17.45 -13.61 19.31
CA ARG A 822 -18.83 -13.73 19.80
C ARG A 822 -19.75 -13.99 18.63
N GLN A 823 -20.32 -15.19 18.57
CA GLN A 823 -21.36 -15.54 17.60
C GLN A 823 -22.75 -15.27 18.19
N PHE A 824 -23.63 -14.61 17.42
CA PHE A 824 -24.99 -14.27 17.83
C PHE A 824 -26.00 -15.30 17.32
N SER A 825 -27.00 -15.62 18.13
CA SER A 825 -28.11 -16.52 17.76
C SER A 825 -29.30 -15.80 17.13
N THR A 826 -29.39 -14.48 17.28
CA THR A 826 -30.44 -13.64 16.70
C THR A 826 -29.84 -12.68 15.68
N ALA A 827 -30.61 -12.34 14.64
CA ALA A 827 -30.16 -11.42 13.58
C ALA A 827 -30.73 -10.02 13.80
N ASP A 828 -29.91 -9.13 14.35
CA ASP A 828 -30.26 -7.74 14.59
C ASP A 828 -29.66 -6.86 13.48
N ILE A 829 -30.52 -6.44 12.53
CA ILE A 829 -30.09 -5.78 11.30
C ILE A 829 -30.09 -4.26 11.48
N SER A 830 -28.91 -3.65 11.42
CA SER A 830 -28.72 -2.21 11.35
C SER A 830 -28.91 -1.73 9.92
N VAL A 831 -29.72 -0.71 9.68
CA VAL A 831 -29.94 -0.15 8.35
C VAL A 831 -29.45 1.29 8.31
N ALA A 832 -28.53 1.59 7.40
CA ALA A 832 -27.95 2.92 7.27
C ALA A 832 -28.96 3.90 6.65
N VAL A 833 -29.27 4.98 7.37
CA VAL A 833 -30.21 6.02 6.97
C VAL A 833 -29.50 7.36 6.96
N ALA A 834 -29.52 8.05 5.81
CA ALA A 834 -29.02 9.41 5.69
C ALA A 834 -30.01 10.42 6.28
N THR A 835 -29.53 11.31 7.14
CA THR A 835 -30.25 12.46 7.71
C THR A 835 -29.45 13.74 7.45
N GLU A 836 -30.06 14.91 7.66
CA GLU A 836 -29.36 16.20 7.50
C GLU A 836 -28.18 16.37 8.46
N ALA A 837 -28.29 15.80 9.67
CA ALA A 837 -27.21 15.82 10.65
C ALA A 837 -26.05 14.88 10.24
N GLY A 838 -26.35 13.77 9.56
CA GLY A 838 -25.37 12.76 9.17
C GLY A 838 -25.97 11.36 9.01
N LEU A 839 -25.11 10.34 9.09
CA LEU A 839 -25.49 8.93 8.98
C LEU A 839 -25.93 8.39 10.34
N ILE A 840 -27.10 7.75 10.39
CA ILE A 840 -27.59 7.04 11.57
C ILE A 840 -28.04 5.63 11.18
N THR A 841 -27.89 4.67 12.10
CA THR A 841 -28.09 3.24 11.83
C THR A 841 -29.15 2.65 12.77
N PRO A 842 -30.45 2.90 12.54
CA PRO A 842 -31.50 2.21 13.28
C PRO A 842 -31.41 0.68 13.14
N ILE A 843 -31.77 -0.03 14.20
CA ILE A 843 -31.68 -1.49 14.32
C ILE A 843 -33.08 -2.10 14.26
N VAL A 844 -33.25 -3.11 13.40
CA VAL A 844 -34.41 -4.02 13.40
C VAL A 844 -34.01 -5.27 14.18
N PRO A 845 -34.46 -5.43 15.43
CA PRO A 845 -34.09 -6.59 16.24
C PRO A 845 -34.79 -7.85 15.74
N ARG A 846 -34.14 -9.01 15.82
CA ARG A 846 -34.70 -10.33 15.51
C ARG A 846 -35.44 -10.37 14.17
N ALA A 847 -34.79 -9.87 13.12
CA ALA A 847 -35.38 -9.78 11.79
C ALA A 847 -35.70 -11.17 11.18
N GLU A 848 -35.01 -12.22 11.63
CA GLU A 848 -35.22 -13.62 11.23
C GLU A 848 -36.63 -14.13 11.60
N LEU A 849 -37.18 -13.69 12.74
CA LEU A 849 -38.50 -14.13 13.21
C LEU A 849 -39.66 -13.29 12.65
N LYS A 850 -39.37 -12.10 12.12
CA LYS A 850 -40.39 -11.13 11.71
C LYS A 850 -40.84 -11.38 10.27
N GLY A 851 -42.13 -11.20 10.01
CA GLY A 851 -42.67 -11.16 8.65
C GLY A 851 -42.38 -9.82 7.95
N LEU A 852 -42.38 -9.83 6.60
CA LEU A 852 -42.07 -8.64 5.78
C LEU A 852 -42.90 -7.40 6.14
N LEU A 853 -44.19 -7.58 6.46
CA LEU A 853 -45.07 -6.47 6.85
C LEU A 853 -44.63 -5.83 8.18
N SER A 854 -44.20 -6.64 9.13
CA SER A 854 -43.72 -6.16 10.44
C SER A 854 -42.41 -5.38 10.27
N ILE A 855 -41.47 -5.94 9.51
CA ILE A 855 -40.20 -5.29 9.15
C ILE A 855 -40.47 -3.94 8.49
N SER A 856 -41.38 -3.89 7.50
CA SER A 856 -41.71 -2.66 6.77
C SER A 856 -42.33 -1.57 7.66
N LYS A 857 -43.20 -1.96 8.62
CA LYS A 857 -43.79 -1.01 9.59
C LYS A 857 -42.74 -0.46 10.53
N GLU A 858 -41.96 -1.35 11.14
CA GLU A 858 -40.92 -0.97 12.10
C GLU A 858 -39.82 -0.12 11.46
N MET A 859 -39.38 -0.47 10.25
CA MET A 859 -38.42 0.34 9.49
C MET A 859 -38.95 1.74 9.18
N ARG A 860 -40.22 1.87 8.80
CA ARG A 860 -40.83 3.18 8.53
C ARG A 860 -40.87 4.04 9.79
N ASP A 861 -41.22 3.45 10.93
CA ASP A 861 -41.26 4.13 12.22
C ASP A 861 -39.85 4.55 12.69
N LEU A 862 -38.87 3.68 12.54
CA LEU A 862 -37.47 3.97 12.86
C LEU A 862 -36.89 5.06 11.97
N VAL A 863 -37.18 5.05 10.66
CA VAL A 863 -36.75 6.11 9.72
C VAL A 863 -37.42 7.45 10.06
N ALA A 864 -38.71 7.44 10.42
CA ALA A 864 -39.40 8.65 10.84
C ALA A 864 -38.80 9.23 12.12
N LYS A 865 -38.48 8.38 13.11
CA LYS A 865 -37.79 8.79 14.34
C LYS A 865 -36.36 9.27 14.07
N ALA A 866 -35.63 8.62 13.15
CA ALA A 866 -34.27 8.99 12.76
C ALA A 866 -34.25 10.41 12.15
N ARG A 867 -35.13 10.68 11.20
CA ARG A 867 -35.27 12.00 10.56
C ARG A 867 -35.71 13.08 11.54
N ALA A 868 -36.54 12.71 12.52
CA ALA A 868 -36.97 13.62 13.58
C ALA A 868 -35.96 13.77 14.73
N ASN A 869 -34.81 13.09 14.68
CA ASN A 869 -33.80 13.03 15.74
C ASN A 869 -34.36 12.59 17.11
N LYS A 870 -35.26 11.59 17.10
CA LYS A 870 -35.97 11.04 18.28
C LYS A 870 -35.69 9.54 18.50
N LEU A 871 -34.61 9.02 17.92
CA LEU A 871 -34.20 7.64 18.19
C LEU A 871 -33.57 7.56 19.58
N ARG A 872 -33.95 6.52 20.33
CA ARG A 872 -33.29 6.22 21.61
C ARG A 872 -31.97 5.47 21.35
N PRO A 873 -30.97 5.57 22.26
CA PRO A 873 -29.69 4.88 22.11
C PRO A 873 -29.79 3.38 21.84
N ASP A 874 -30.72 2.67 22.48
CA ASP A 874 -30.98 1.24 22.27
C ASP A 874 -31.39 0.89 20.83
N GLN A 875 -31.87 1.88 20.07
CA GLN A 875 -32.39 1.67 18.73
C GLN A 875 -31.33 1.87 17.63
N TYR A 876 -30.12 2.35 17.95
CA TYR A 876 -29.05 2.55 16.97
C TYR A 876 -27.65 2.15 17.46
N GLN A 877 -27.53 1.66 18.70
CA GLN A 877 -26.28 1.13 19.26
C GLN A 877 -26.37 -0.39 19.39
N GLY A 878 -25.42 -1.09 18.77
CA GLY A 878 -25.39 -2.54 18.71
C GLY A 878 -25.70 -3.04 17.29
N GLY A 879 -26.57 -4.04 17.21
CA GLY A 879 -26.81 -4.78 15.97
C GLY A 879 -25.67 -5.74 15.66
N SER A 880 -25.98 -6.82 14.96
CA SER A 880 -25.02 -7.85 14.58
C SER A 880 -24.57 -7.74 13.12
N PHE A 881 -25.36 -7.07 12.28
CA PHE A 881 -25.07 -6.89 10.85
C PHE A 881 -25.54 -5.51 10.38
N THR A 882 -24.89 -4.93 9.37
CA THR A 882 -25.30 -3.64 8.78
C THR A 882 -25.63 -3.76 7.29
N ILE A 883 -26.67 -3.05 6.85
CA ILE A 883 -27.05 -2.91 5.45
C ILE A 883 -27.02 -1.43 5.07
N SER A 884 -26.32 -1.10 4.01
CA SER A 884 -26.26 0.24 3.41
C SER A 884 -26.75 0.17 1.97
N ASN A 885 -27.72 1.02 1.61
CA ASN A 885 -28.35 1.01 0.30
C ASN A 885 -28.25 2.39 -0.36
N LEU A 886 -27.53 2.47 -1.47
CA LEU A 886 -27.35 3.68 -2.27
C LEU A 886 -27.98 3.57 -3.66
N GLY A 887 -28.77 2.53 -3.91
CA GLY A 887 -29.41 2.32 -5.22
C GLY A 887 -30.35 3.46 -5.63
N MET A 888 -30.92 4.18 -4.68
CA MET A 888 -31.75 5.38 -4.95
C MET A 888 -30.97 6.56 -5.54
N PHE A 889 -29.65 6.58 -5.36
CA PHE A 889 -28.76 7.63 -5.91
C PHE A 889 -28.15 7.24 -7.27
N GLY A 890 -28.58 6.13 -7.87
CA GLY A 890 -28.03 5.63 -9.13
C GLY A 890 -26.64 5.00 -9.02
N ILE A 891 -26.18 4.69 -7.81
CA ILE A 891 -24.90 4.03 -7.57
C ILE A 891 -25.02 2.55 -7.93
N LYS A 892 -24.34 2.13 -8.99
CA LYS A 892 -24.32 0.73 -9.45
C LYS A 892 -23.64 -0.21 -8.45
N HIS A 893 -22.50 0.21 -7.90
CA HIS A 893 -21.69 -0.59 -7.00
C HIS A 893 -20.93 0.35 -6.05
N PHE A 894 -20.82 -0.04 -4.78
CA PHE A 894 -19.96 0.62 -3.80
C PHE A 894 -19.58 -0.37 -2.70
N THR A 895 -18.50 -0.07 -1.98
CA THR A 895 -18.09 -0.78 -0.78
C THR A 895 -18.36 0.07 0.45
N ALA A 896 -18.78 -0.57 1.54
CA ALA A 896 -19.02 0.11 2.81
C ALA A 896 -17.96 -0.28 3.85
N ILE A 897 -17.70 0.62 4.79
CA ILE A 897 -16.80 0.37 5.93
C ILE A 897 -17.63 -0.28 7.05
N ILE A 898 -17.12 -1.36 7.64
CA ILE A 898 -17.78 -2.09 8.71
C ILE A 898 -17.94 -1.18 9.93
N ASN A 899 -19.06 -1.26 10.64
CA ASN A 899 -19.28 -0.55 11.91
C ASN A 899 -18.89 -1.47 13.08
N PRO A 900 -17.76 -1.22 13.78
CA PRO A 900 -17.34 -2.08 14.89
C PRO A 900 -18.41 -2.10 16.01
N PRO A 901 -18.61 -3.23 16.71
CA PRO A 901 -17.82 -4.47 16.69
C PRO A 901 -18.29 -5.54 15.68
N GLN A 902 -19.18 -5.18 14.73
CA GLN A 902 -19.70 -6.13 13.74
C GLN A 902 -18.58 -6.62 12.81
N THR A 903 -18.76 -7.79 12.20
CA THR A 903 -17.77 -8.37 11.27
C THR A 903 -18.10 -8.14 9.80
N CYS A 904 -19.36 -7.82 9.47
CA CYS A 904 -19.81 -7.69 8.08
C CYS A 904 -20.75 -6.50 7.85
N ILE A 905 -20.68 -5.93 6.63
CA ILE A 905 -21.62 -4.93 6.13
C ILE A 905 -21.98 -5.22 4.67
N LEU A 906 -23.26 -5.15 4.33
CA LEU A 906 -23.77 -5.32 2.97
C LEU A 906 -24.04 -3.96 2.31
N ALA A 907 -23.40 -3.72 1.17
CA ALA A 907 -23.62 -2.57 0.30
C ALA A 907 -24.51 -2.98 -0.89
N VAL A 908 -25.62 -2.27 -1.06
CA VAL A 908 -26.64 -2.57 -2.08
C VAL A 908 -26.65 -1.48 -3.15
N GLY A 909 -26.32 -1.86 -4.38
CA GLY A 909 -26.37 -0.99 -5.55
C GLY A 909 -27.77 -0.79 -6.13
N GLY A 910 -27.85 0.03 -7.17
CA GLY A 910 -29.06 0.26 -7.95
C GLY A 910 -29.41 -0.94 -8.84
N THR A 911 -30.71 -1.14 -9.07
CA THR A 911 -31.21 -2.11 -10.04
C THR A 911 -31.13 -1.53 -11.45
N GLU A 912 -30.51 -2.25 -12.39
CA GLU A 912 -30.44 -1.84 -13.80
C GLU A 912 -30.79 -3.00 -14.73
N ARG A 913 -31.30 -2.68 -15.93
CA ARG A 913 -31.54 -3.71 -16.95
C ARG A 913 -30.24 -4.07 -17.65
N ARG A 914 -29.87 -5.35 -17.62
CA ARG A 914 -28.69 -5.91 -18.32
C ARG A 914 -29.13 -7.03 -19.24
N ILE A 915 -28.39 -7.22 -20.34
CA ILE A 915 -28.51 -8.42 -21.17
C ILE A 915 -27.68 -9.53 -20.49
N VAL A 916 -28.33 -10.62 -20.11
CA VAL A 916 -27.75 -11.81 -19.47
C VAL A 916 -28.14 -13.05 -20.26
N SER A 917 -27.38 -14.13 -20.14
CA SER A 917 -27.77 -15.42 -20.73
C SER A 917 -28.87 -16.06 -19.87
N ASP A 918 -29.91 -16.62 -20.50
CA ASP A 918 -30.83 -17.53 -19.84
C ASP A 918 -30.18 -18.92 -19.65
N GLU A 919 -30.87 -19.82 -18.94
CA GLU A 919 -30.44 -21.22 -18.72
C GLU A 919 -30.28 -22.03 -20.04
N LYS A 920 -30.80 -21.51 -21.16
CA LYS A 920 -30.74 -22.12 -22.48
C LYS A 920 -29.68 -21.48 -23.38
N GLY A 921 -28.88 -20.53 -22.88
CA GLY A 921 -27.84 -19.83 -23.62
C GLY A 921 -28.31 -18.61 -24.43
N ASN A 922 -29.58 -18.21 -24.35
CA ASN A 922 -30.12 -17.07 -25.10
C ASN A 922 -29.89 -15.76 -24.37
N ALA A 923 -29.59 -14.70 -25.11
CA ALA A 923 -29.50 -13.35 -24.57
C ALA A 923 -30.89 -12.80 -24.18
N VAL A 924 -31.12 -12.59 -22.89
CA VAL A 924 -32.36 -12.04 -22.31
C VAL A 924 -32.08 -10.78 -21.51
N ALA A 925 -33.00 -9.81 -21.54
CA ALA A 925 -32.89 -8.61 -20.72
C ALA A 925 -33.48 -8.88 -19.33
N ALA A 926 -32.65 -8.83 -18.27
CA ALA A 926 -33.05 -9.02 -16.88
C ALA A 926 -32.74 -7.79 -16.01
N GLU A 927 -33.52 -7.58 -14.95
CA GLU A 927 -33.24 -6.58 -13.92
C GLU A 927 -32.22 -7.15 -12.93
N MET A 928 -31.00 -6.60 -12.94
CA MET A 928 -29.89 -7.06 -12.13
C MET A 928 -29.56 -6.05 -11.03
N MET A 929 -29.26 -6.56 -9.84
CA MET A 929 -28.74 -5.79 -8.71
C MET A 929 -27.38 -6.33 -8.30
N THR A 930 -26.39 -5.45 -8.23
CA THR A 930 -25.07 -5.79 -7.69
C THR A 930 -25.06 -5.53 -6.19
N VAL A 931 -24.64 -6.53 -5.40
CA VAL A 931 -24.43 -6.37 -3.96
C VAL A 931 -22.99 -6.72 -3.60
N THR A 932 -22.45 -6.01 -2.63
CA THR A 932 -21.08 -6.19 -2.18
C THR A 932 -21.05 -6.28 -0.66
N MET A 933 -20.50 -7.38 -0.14
CA MET A 933 -20.31 -7.59 1.28
C MET A 933 -18.86 -7.31 1.65
N SER A 934 -18.64 -6.41 2.60
CA SER A 934 -17.34 -6.25 3.25
C SER A 934 -17.30 -7.15 4.48
N CYS A 935 -16.19 -7.86 4.66
CA CYS A 935 -16.01 -8.82 5.75
C CYS A 935 -14.70 -8.59 6.51
N ASP A 936 -14.72 -8.83 7.82
CA ASP A 936 -13.53 -8.96 8.66
C ASP A 936 -12.91 -10.34 8.46
N HIS A 937 -11.76 -10.40 7.76
CA HIS A 937 -11.11 -11.67 7.42
C HIS A 937 -10.64 -12.48 8.64
N ARG A 938 -10.62 -11.89 9.84
CA ARG A 938 -10.27 -12.61 11.08
C ARG A 938 -11.41 -13.51 11.57
N ALA A 939 -12.66 -13.15 11.28
CA ALA A 939 -13.84 -13.88 11.73
C ALA A 939 -14.57 -14.61 10.59
N VAL A 940 -14.55 -14.05 9.38
CA VAL A 940 -15.24 -14.61 8.21
C VAL A 940 -14.24 -14.79 7.07
N ASP A 941 -13.89 -16.03 6.76
CA ASP A 941 -13.04 -16.34 5.60
C ASP A 941 -13.81 -16.25 4.27
N GLY A 942 -13.08 -16.34 3.15
CA GLY A 942 -13.67 -16.22 1.82
C GLY A 942 -14.74 -17.26 1.51
N ALA A 943 -14.60 -18.50 2.01
CA ALA A 943 -15.56 -19.57 1.78
C ALA A 943 -16.86 -19.33 2.55
N THR A 944 -16.77 -18.96 3.83
CA THR A 944 -17.90 -18.62 4.70
C THR A 944 -18.67 -17.42 4.17
N GLY A 945 -17.95 -16.37 3.76
CA GLY A 945 -18.55 -15.19 3.13
C GLY A 945 -19.25 -15.53 1.81
N ALA A 946 -18.66 -16.40 0.98
CA ALA A 946 -19.26 -16.86 -0.26
C ALA A 946 -20.51 -17.71 -0.02
N HIS A 947 -20.49 -18.63 0.94
CA HIS A 947 -21.67 -19.43 1.32
C HIS A 947 -22.82 -18.54 1.79
N TRP A 948 -22.56 -17.54 2.62
CA TRP A 948 -23.60 -16.59 3.03
C TRP A 948 -24.20 -15.84 1.83
N LEU A 949 -23.35 -15.38 0.89
CA LEU A 949 -23.80 -14.71 -0.32
C LEU A 949 -24.59 -15.65 -1.26
N GLN A 950 -24.27 -16.94 -1.32
CA GLN A 950 -25.06 -17.93 -2.05
C GLN A 950 -26.46 -18.10 -1.46
N PHE A 951 -26.57 -18.23 -0.13
CA PHE A 951 -27.89 -18.29 0.54
C PHE A 951 -28.67 -16.99 0.36
N PHE A 952 -28.01 -15.83 0.54
CA PHE A 952 -28.62 -14.53 0.29
C PHE A 952 -29.13 -14.40 -1.14
N LYS A 953 -28.32 -14.80 -2.15
CA LYS A 953 -28.71 -14.82 -3.56
C LYS A 953 -29.91 -15.72 -3.79
N LYS A 954 -29.88 -16.95 -3.27
CA LYS A 954 -30.97 -17.93 -3.38
C LYS A 954 -32.28 -17.37 -2.84
N TYR A 955 -32.26 -16.76 -1.65
CA TYR A 955 -33.44 -16.12 -1.08
C TYR A 955 -33.94 -14.97 -1.95
N MET A 956 -33.04 -14.17 -2.51
CA MET A 956 -33.42 -13.03 -3.34
C MET A 956 -33.95 -13.41 -4.73
N GLU A 957 -33.39 -14.45 -5.36
CA GLU A 957 -33.82 -14.92 -6.68
C GLU A 957 -35.09 -15.79 -6.60
N ASP A 958 -35.25 -16.56 -5.52
CA ASP A 958 -36.48 -17.30 -5.21
C ASP A 958 -37.06 -16.87 -3.85
N PRO A 959 -37.85 -15.77 -3.80
CA PRO A 959 -38.36 -15.23 -2.56
C PRO A 959 -39.37 -16.12 -1.84
N VAL A 960 -39.88 -17.19 -2.47
CA VAL A 960 -40.77 -18.16 -1.80
C VAL A 960 -40.00 -18.96 -0.76
N THR A 961 -38.70 -19.19 -0.99
CA THR A 961 -37.83 -19.91 -0.05
C THR A 961 -37.63 -19.18 1.28
N MET A 962 -37.88 -17.87 1.34
CA MET A 962 -37.82 -17.09 2.59
C MET A 962 -38.97 -17.43 3.57
N ILE A 963 -39.99 -18.18 3.13
CA ILE A 963 -41.15 -18.58 3.94
C ILE A 963 -40.86 -19.86 4.73
N LEU A 964 -39.92 -20.68 4.25
CA LEU A 964 -39.41 -21.88 4.92
C LEU A 964 -38.44 -21.48 6.04
#